data_AF-A0A0B4HAJ3-F1
#
_entry.id   AF-A0A0B4HAJ3-F1
#
_cell.length_a   1.000
_cell.length_b   1.000
_cell.length_c   1.000
_cell.angle_alpha   90.00
_cell.angle_beta   90.00
_cell.angle_gamma   90.00
#
_symmetry.space_group_name_H-M   'P 1'
#
loop_
_entity.id
_entity.type
_entity.pdbx_description
1 polymer ?
#
loop_
_entity_poly.entity_id
_entity_poly.type
_entity_poly.pdbx_seq_one_letter_code
_entity_poly.pdbx_strand_id
1 'polypeptide(L)'
;MSSLKQFIRNVRAAKTIADERAVIQKESAAIRASFREESHDHGVRRNNVAKLLYLFTLGERTHFGQIECLKLLASPRFADKRLGHLATSLLLDENQEVLTLVTNSLKNDLGHSNQYIVGLALCTLGNIASIEMSRDLFPEIENLISTSNPYIRRKAALCAMRICRKVPDLQEHFLDKATQLLADRNHGVLLCGLTLVTSLCEADEEEGGEDGIVDKFRSFVPGLVKTLKGLSTSGYAPEHDVTGITDPFLQVKLLRLLRILAIGDPETSEQINDILAQVATNTDSSKNVGNSILYEAVRTILDIEADSGLRVLGVNILGKFLANRDNNIRYVALNTLIKVVAIEPNAVQRHRNTILECLRDPDISIRRRALDLSFTLINESNVRVLIRELLAFLEVADNEFKPTMTSQIGIAADKFAPNKRWHFDTMLRVLSLAGNYVKEQILSSFVRLIATTPELQTYAVQKLYVNLKKDITQESLTQAGAWCVGEYADALLKGGQYEEEELVQEVKEHEVVDLFALILNSSYATQVSTEYIITALMKLTTRFSEASQVERIRRLLQSHQTSLDVEVQQRAVEYGNLFSFDQIRRGVLEKMPPPQIKESSRVLGPAPTKKAKATNRKSRVLKPTEQDLLDLMDAPAPTTSGPAQTTNSDLLADILGGSASTPPPTSTSPHAPQPANVPSIMDLFGTGPNQSTTSSAQTPVGLDLMGNSSPQTQASQVELGHPCYSANDLSVTIQVQRNAEGLIQAVARFQNLSASTSLSHVGLQAAVPKSQKLQLLNISSSELYPGADATQMMRISGCKGPLRLRLRIGYDHPSVGKVLDQVNWTEPSAGGFTITCAPSSAASCDGLVAPYLELAVQQSPENAVAAWLWQPAEKIIGSHLHVRIGGSFVLPPPSHPQLENIERIVFVAGGVGINPLMSMLSYIAETDGFSRLDVSVFYTSKLPDRGGLESILFVQRIAALFADGRVMGKFKMHLTGSPESLQRFKRCRKSHRVIDNNVEVQEGRLSAAELCPDPKNGDQSSSLFYICGPPTMTDSLFTSLTSGDSGLNISPAQIMTERWW
;
A
#
# COMPACT_ATOMS: atom_id res chain seq x y z
N MET A 1 28.22 11.98 -42.67
CA MET A 1 27.51 12.02 -41.36
C MET A 1 28.51 12.03 -40.22
N SER A 2 28.22 12.76 -39.14
CA SER A 2 29.04 12.82 -37.91
C SER A 2 29.11 11.43 -37.23
N SER A 3 30.23 11.10 -36.57
CA SER A 3 30.34 9.87 -35.78
C SER A 3 29.60 10.00 -34.44
N LEU A 4 29.22 8.89 -33.80
CA LEU A 4 28.69 8.89 -32.42
C LEU A 4 29.55 9.74 -31.47
N LYS A 5 30.88 9.61 -31.53
CA LYS A 5 31.80 10.36 -30.67
C LYS A 5 31.70 11.87 -30.91
N GLN A 6 31.52 12.29 -32.17
CA GLN A 6 31.33 13.71 -32.49
C GLN A 6 29.97 14.21 -32.01
N PHE A 7 28.92 13.39 -32.12
CA PHE A 7 27.60 13.74 -31.59
C PHE A 7 27.64 13.94 -30.07
N ILE A 8 28.22 12.99 -29.33
CA ILE A 8 28.42 13.11 -27.87
C ILE A 8 29.24 14.35 -27.53
N ARG A 9 30.30 14.64 -28.30
CA ARG A 9 31.12 15.85 -28.09
C ARG A 9 30.30 17.13 -28.29
N ASN A 10 29.44 17.18 -29.31
CA ASN A 10 28.59 18.34 -29.58
C ASN A 10 27.54 18.53 -28.50
N VAL A 11 26.90 17.45 -28.03
CA VAL A 11 25.95 17.49 -26.89
C VAL A 11 26.65 17.97 -25.62
N ARG A 12 27.84 17.45 -25.32
CA ARG A 12 28.64 17.88 -24.16
C ARG A 12 29.23 19.30 -24.28
N ALA A 13 29.34 19.82 -25.49
CA ALA A 13 29.83 21.18 -25.75
C ALA A 13 28.71 22.23 -25.62
N ALA A 14 27.45 21.79 -25.57
CA ALA A 14 26.32 22.68 -25.36
C ALA A 14 26.42 23.35 -23.99
N LYS A 15 26.30 24.68 -23.97
CA LYS A 15 26.42 25.47 -22.72
C LYS A 15 25.12 25.59 -21.96
N THR A 16 23.99 25.37 -22.65
CA THR A 16 22.64 25.50 -22.09
C THR A 16 21.80 24.29 -22.48
N ILE A 17 20.79 23.96 -21.67
CA ILE A 17 19.84 22.88 -21.96
C ILE A 17 19.09 23.13 -23.28
N ALA A 18 18.85 24.40 -23.65
CA ALA A 18 18.23 24.76 -24.92
C ALA A 18 19.14 24.45 -26.12
N ASP A 19 20.43 24.75 -26.02
CA ASP A 19 21.44 24.42 -27.03
C ASP A 19 21.62 22.89 -27.17
N GLU A 20 21.61 22.17 -26.04
CA GLU A 20 21.65 20.71 -26.02
C GLU A 20 20.44 20.12 -26.77
N ARG A 21 19.23 20.60 -26.47
CA ARG A 21 18.00 20.21 -27.16
C ARG A 21 18.04 20.55 -28.66
N ALA A 22 18.60 21.68 -29.05
CA ALA A 22 18.74 22.05 -30.45
C ALA A 22 19.69 21.10 -31.22
N VAL A 23 20.82 20.73 -30.61
CA VAL A 23 21.76 19.73 -31.16
C VAL A 23 21.09 18.35 -31.28
N ILE A 24 20.35 17.93 -30.25
CA ILE A 24 19.59 16.67 -30.22
C ILE A 24 18.52 16.65 -31.31
N GLN A 25 17.73 17.71 -31.45
CA GLN A 25 16.67 17.80 -32.46
C GLN A 25 17.26 17.78 -33.88
N LYS A 26 18.37 18.50 -34.11
CA LYS A 26 19.07 18.51 -35.39
C LYS A 26 19.59 17.12 -35.78
N GLU A 27 20.22 16.41 -34.84
CA GLU A 27 20.75 15.06 -35.12
C GLU A 27 19.64 14.01 -35.19
N SER A 28 18.57 14.11 -34.39
CA SER A 28 17.40 13.21 -34.50
C SER A 28 16.65 13.39 -35.82
N ALA A 29 16.57 14.61 -36.35
CA ALA A 29 16.03 14.88 -37.68
C ALA A 29 16.91 14.25 -38.77
N ALA A 30 18.24 14.38 -38.65
CA ALA A 30 19.18 13.75 -39.58
C ALA A 30 19.10 12.22 -39.56
N ILE A 31 18.94 11.60 -38.38
CA ILE A 31 18.75 10.15 -38.26
C ILE A 31 17.43 9.72 -38.93
N ARG A 32 16.33 10.45 -38.69
CA ARG A 32 15.03 10.15 -39.32
C ARG A 32 15.07 10.29 -40.84
N ALA A 33 15.72 11.32 -41.36
CA ALA A 33 15.94 11.49 -42.79
C ALA A 33 16.75 10.31 -43.36
N SER A 34 17.86 9.95 -42.69
CA SER A 34 18.69 8.81 -43.11
C SER A 34 17.95 7.47 -43.07
N PHE A 35 17.02 7.25 -42.15
CA PHE A 35 16.25 6.00 -42.12
C PHE A 35 15.19 5.94 -43.22
N ARG A 36 14.68 7.09 -43.68
CA ARG A 36 13.75 7.16 -44.82
C ARG A 36 14.44 6.90 -46.16
N GLU A 37 15.70 7.31 -46.30
CA GLU A 37 16.48 7.16 -47.54
C GLU A 37 16.97 5.71 -47.79
N GLU A 38 16.66 4.77 -46.90
CA GLU A 38 17.05 3.34 -46.98
C GLU A 38 18.48 3.10 -47.49
N SER A 39 19.47 3.73 -46.86
CA SER A 39 20.88 3.56 -47.26
C SER A 39 21.31 2.07 -47.20
N HIS A 40 21.78 1.51 -48.31
CA HIS A 40 22.35 0.16 -48.37
C HIS A 40 23.68 0.01 -47.61
N ASP A 41 24.29 1.11 -47.19
CA ASP A 41 25.52 1.08 -46.40
C ASP A 41 25.24 0.70 -44.93
N HIS A 42 25.60 -0.54 -44.59
CA HIS A 42 25.52 -1.09 -43.23
C HIS A 42 26.31 -0.25 -42.20
N GLY A 43 27.39 0.43 -42.61
CA GLY A 43 28.20 1.27 -41.72
C GLY A 43 27.46 2.52 -41.23
N VAL A 44 26.68 3.14 -42.12
CA VAL A 44 25.87 4.33 -41.82
C VAL A 44 24.71 3.97 -40.90
N ARG A 45 23.97 2.89 -41.20
CA ARG A 45 22.90 2.37 -40.33
C ARG A 45 23.40 2.09 -38.92
N ARG A 46 24.54 1.41 -38.78
CA ARG A 46 25.15 1.12 -37.48
C ARG A 46 25.47 2.40 -36.70
N ASN A 47 26.06 3.41 -37.33
CA ASN A 47 26.39 4.67 -36.65
C ASN A 47 25.12 5.42 -36.22
N ASN A 48 24.07 5.41 -37.04
CA ASN A 48 22.79 6.06 -36.73
C ASN A 48 22.04 5.37 -35.59
N VAL A 49 22.00 4.04 -35.56
CA VAL A 49 21.43 3.29 -34.43
C VAL A 49 22.25 3.50 -33.15
N ALA A 50 23.58 3.61 -33.25
CA ALA A 50 24.40 3.91 -32.08
C ALA A 50 24.11 5.31 -31.51
N LYS A 51 23.87 6.31 -32.36
CA LYS A 51 23.41 7.64 -31.94
C LYS A 51 22.00 7.60 -31.36
N LEU A 52 21.11 6.81 -31.96
CA LEU A 52 19.75 6.59 -31.45
C LEU A 52 19.76 6.02 -30.04
N LEU A 53 20.65 5.07 -29.73
CA LEU A 53 20.79 4.56 -28.37
C LEU A 53 21.29 5.62 -27.39
N TYR A 54 22.19 6.50 -27.83
CA TYR A 54 22.60 7.62 -26.99
C TYR A 54 21.44 8.59 -26.73
N LEU A 55 20.61 8.88 -27.73
CA LEU A 55 19.37 9.65 -27.55
C LEU A 55 18.43 8.98 -26.54
N PHE A 56 18.29 7.65 -26.61
CA PHE A 56 17.51 6.89 -25.63
C PHE A 56 18.06 7.04 -24.20
N THR A 57 19.39 6.98 -24.01
CA THR A 57 20.00 7.21 -22.68
C THR A 57 19.81 8.63 -22.15
N LEU A 58 19.52 9.60 -23.02
CA LEU A 58 19.17 10.98 -22.63
C LEU A 58 17.66 11.14 -22.33
N GLY A 59 16.85 10.10 -22.53
CA GLY A 59 15.40 10.12 -22.30
C GLY A 59 14.57 10.63 -23.49
N GLU A 60 15.15 10.72 -24.70
CA GLU A 60 14.43 11.15 -25.90
C GLU A 60 13.61 10.03 -26.54
N ARG A 61 12.56 10.39 -27.28
CA ARG A 61 11.66 9.43 -27.94
C ARG A 61 12.32 8.80 -29.18
N THR A 62 12.55 7.48 -29.15
CA THR A 62 13.32 6.73 -30.17
C THR A 62 12.56 5.62 -30.91
N HIS A 63 11.24 5.50 -30.72
CA HIS A 63 10.39 4.44 -31.32
C HIS A 63 10.59 4.26 -32.84
N PHE A 64 10.83 5.34 -33.58
CA PHE A 64 10.99 5.30 -35.04
C PHE A 64 12.18 4.47 -35.54
N GLY A 65 13.15 4.14 -34.69
CA GLY A 65 14.33 3.36 -35.07
C GLY A 65 14.27 1.87 -34.73
N GLN A 66 13.16 1.37 -34.19
CA GLN A 66 13.01 -0.04 -33.77
C GLN A 66 13.19 -1.03 -34.93
N ILE A 67 12.58 -0.76 -36.09
CA ILE A 67 12.70 -1.62 -37.28
C ILE A 67 14.14 -1.65 -37.82
N GLU A 68 14.86 -0.52 -37.77
CA GLU A 68 16.26 -0.46 -38.20
C GLU A 68 17.19 -1.25 -37.28
N CYS A 69 16.83 -1.41 -36.00
CA CYS A 69 17.53 -2.30 -35.08
C CYS A 69 17.36 -3.78 -35.47
N LEU A 70 16.16 -4.19 -35.92
CA LEU A 70 15.95 -5.54 -36.45
C LEU A 70 16.74 -5.78 -37.73
N LYS A 71 16.80 -4.80 -38.63
CA LYS A 71 17.63 -4.89 -39.85
C LYS A 71 19.12 -5.09 -39.50
N LEU A 72 19.61 -4.50 -38.40
CA LEU A 72 20.97 -4.76 -37.90
C LEU A 72 21.12 -6.14 -37.27
N LEU A 73 20.07 -6.67 -36.62
CA LEU A 73 20.05 -8.02 -36.05
C LEU A 73 20.20 -9.10 -37.14
N ALA A 74 19.57 -8.88 -38.29
CA ALA A 74 19.67 -9.75 -39.46
C ALA A 74 21.00 -9.64 -40.22
N SER A 75 21.87 -8.65 -39.91
CA SER A 75 23.16 -8.48 -40.58
C SER A 75 24.11 -9.65 -40.29
N PRO A 76 24.92 -10.13 -41.25
CA PRO A 76 25.92 -11.19 -41.00
C PRO A 76 27.16 -10.70 -40.23
N ARG A 77 27.36 -9.37 -40.09
CA ARG A 77 28.55 -8.81 -39.45
C ARG A 77 28.39 -8.80 -37.92
N PHE A 78 29.36 -9.36 -37.21
CA PHE A 78 29.37 -9.40 -35.75
C PHE A 78 29.18 -8.02 -35.08
N ALA A 79 29.83 -6.97 -35.63
CA ALA A 79 29.74 -5.62 -35.06
C ALA A 79 28.33 -5.02 -35.20
N ASP A 80 27.60 -5.36 -36.25
CA ASP A 80 26.23 -4.90 -36.49
C ASP A 80 25.26 -5.68 -35.59
N LYS A 81 25.40 -7.01 -35.53
CA LYS A 81 24.64 -7.87 -34.60
C LYS A 81 24.82 -7.46 -33.16
N ARG A 82 26.05 -7.17 -32.72
CA ARG A 82 26.32 -6.71 -31.34
C ARG A 82 25.55 -5.44 -31.00
N LEU A 83 25.51 -4.47 -31.92
CA LEU A 83 24.74 -3.26 -31.71
C LEU A 83 23.24 -3.52 -31.80
N GLY A 84 22.80 -4.35 -32.75
CA GLY A 84 21.40 -4.75 -32.92
C GLY A 84 20.83 -5.45 -31.68
N HIS A 85 21.54 -6.43 -31.12
CA HIS A 85 21.17 -7.14 -29.88
C HIS A 85 21.07 -6.19 -28.68
N LEU A 86 22.03 -5.26 -28.52
CA LEU A 86 21.97 -4.23 -27.48
C LEU A 86 20.78 -3.29 -27.69
N ALA A 87 20.55 -2.84 -28.93
CA ALA A 87 19.46 -1.93 -29.24
C ALA A 87 18.09 -2.58 -29.03
N THR A 88 17.96 -3.84 -29.44
CA THR A 88 16.77 -4.67 -29.21
C THR A 88 16.51 -4.79 -27.71
N SER A 89 17.55 -5.04 -26.89
CA SER A 89 17.44 -5.16 -25.42
C SER A 89 17.03 -3.87 -24.69
N LEU A 90 17.21 -2.70 -25.31
CA LEU A 90 16.93 -1.40 -24.68
C LEU A 90 15.67 -0.72 -25.25
N LEU A 91 15.35 -0.93 -26.53
CA LEU A 91 14.30 -0.19 -27.25
C LEU A 91 13.00 -0.97 -27.43
N LEU A 92 13.04 -2.30 -27.28
CA LEU A 92 11.85 -3.15 -27.41
C LEU A 92 11.33 -3.55 -26.03
N ASP A 93 10.02 -3.36 -25.86
CA ASP A 93 9.27 -3.80 -24.69
C ASP A 93 8.41 -5.02 -25.04
N GLU A 94 7.91 -5.72 -24.02
CA GLU A 94 7.08 -6.94 -24.14
C GLU A 94 5.77 -6.74 -24.94
N ASN A 95 5.30 -5.50 -25.09
CA ASN A 95 4.00 -5.16 -25.70
C ASN A 95 4.06 -4.86 -27.21
N GLN A 96 5.23 -5.00 -27.85
CA GLN A 96 5.40 -4.62 -29.26
C GLN A 96 5.27 -5.82 -30.19
N GLU A 97 4.43 -5.71 -31.24
CA GLU A 97 4.24 -6.75 -32.28
C GLU A 97 5.52 -7.10 -33.05
N VAL A 98 6.52 -6.22 -32.97
CA VAL A 98 7.85 -6.38 -33.58
C VAL A 98 8.63 -7.56 -32.99
N LEU A 99 8.23 -8.07 -31.81
CA LEU A 99 8.89 -9.17 -31.12
C LEU A 99 8.87 -10.49 -31.90
N THR A 100 7.84 -10.77 -32.71
CA THR A 100 7.80 -12.01 -33.50
C THR A 100 8.96 -12.10 -34.51
N LEU A 101 9.36 -10.96 -35.10
CA LEU A 101 10.51 -10.88 -36.00
C LEU A 101 11.84 -11.08 -35.25
N VAL A 102 11.89 -10.65 -33.99
CA VAL A 102 13.03 -10.89 -33.09
C VAL A 102 13.15 -12.37 -32.78
N THR A 103 12.05 -13.09 -32.54
CA THR A 103 12.06 -14.53 -32.25
C THR A 103 12.75 -15.32 -33.35
N ASN A 104 12.40 -15.08 -34.61
CA ASN A 104 13.03 -15.77 -35.74
C ASN A 104 14.52 -15.43 -35.85
N SER A 105 14.86 -14.14 -35.70
CA SER A 105 16.26 -13.70 -35.75
C SER A 105 17.10 -14.29 -34.61
N LEU A 106 16.53 -14.41 -33.41
CA LEU A 106 17.16 -15.05 -32.25
C LEU A 106 17.35 -16.54 -32.48
N LYS A 107 16.35 -17.26 -33.00
CA LYS A 107 16.46 -18.68 -33.33
C LYS A 107 17.64 -18.96 -34.26
N ASN A 108 17.80 -18.15 -35.30
CA ASN A 108 18.93 -18.26 -36.23
C ASN A 108 20.28 -17.96 -35.55
N ASP A 109 20.32 -16.96 -34.67
CA ASP A 109 21.54 -16.59 -33.94
C ASP A 109 21.94 -17.59 -32.85
N LEU A 110 20.97 -18.29 -32.24
CA LEU A 110 21.21 -19.37 -31.27
C LEU A 110 21.86 -20.60 -31.92
N GLY A 111 21.58 -20.85 -33.20
CA GLY A 111 22.20 -21.91 -34.01
C GLY A 111 23.51 -21.52 -34.71
N HIS A 112 24.06 -20.33 -34.47
CA HIS A 112 25.25 -19.86 -35.18
C HIS A 112 26.54 -20.55 -34.71
N SER A 113 27.46 -20.82 -35.63
CA SER A 113 28.79 -21.39 -35.35
C SER A 113 29.68 -20.56 -34.40
N ASN A 114 29.38 -19.28 -34.20
CA ASN A 114 30.21 -18.38 -33.41
C ASN A 114 29.63 -18.23 -32.01
N GLN A 115 30.36 -18.73 -31.01
CA GLN A 115 29.98 -18.66 -29.60
C GLN A 115 29.60 -17.24 -29.11
N TYR A 116 30.19 -16.19 -29.68
CA TYR A 116 29.90 -14.81 -29.29
C TYR A 116 28.56 -14.32 -29.82
N ILE A 117 28.11 -14.80 -30.98
CA ILE A 117 26.78 -14.47 -31.53
C ILE A 117 25.70 -15.20 -30.73
N VAL A 118 25.90 -16.49 -30.45
CA VAL A 118 25.03 -17.28 -29.55
C VAL A 118 24.95 -16.60 -28.17
N GLY A 119 26.09 -16.15 -27.64
CA GLY A 119 26.12 -15.47 -26.35
C GLY A 119 25.48 -14.08 -26.32
N LEU A 120 25.35 -13.40 -27.48
CA LEU A 120 24.58 -12.17 -27.62
C LEU A 120 23.09 -12.49 -27.66
N ALA A 121 22.68 -13.48 -28.46
CA ALA A 121 21.28 -13.92 -28.53
C ALA A 121 20.74 -14.38 -27.18
N LEU A 122 21.49 -15.21 -26.43
CA LEU A 122 21.13 -15.62 -25.07
C LEU A 122 21.01 -14.43 -24.10
N CYS A 123 21.83 -13.38 -24.28
CA CYS A 123 21.75 -12.19 -23.43
C CYS A 123 20.51 -11.36 -23.74
N THR A 124 20.22 -11.15 -25.03
CA THR A 124 19.03 -10.42 -25.50
C THR A 124 17.76 -11.14 -25.07
N LEU A 125 17.71 -12.46 -25.24
CA LEU A 125 16.58 -13.27 -24.80
C LEU A 125 16.42 -13.20 -23.28
N GLY A 126 17.50 -13.32 -22.50
CA GLY A 126 17.44 -13.20 -21.04
C GLY A 126 16.94 -11.83 -20.53
N ASN A 127 17.08 -10.76 -21.33
CA ASN A 127 16.60 -9.43 -20.97
C ASN A 127 15.12 -9.20 -21.37
N ILE A 128 14.73 -9.59 -22.60
CA ILE A 128 13.43 -9.24 -23.21
C ILE A 128 12.38 -10.36 -23.09
N ALA A 129 12.77 -11.58 -22.69
CA ALA A 129 11.93 -12.79 -22.73
C ALA A 129 10.44 -12.54 -22.49
N SER A 130 9.65 -12.62 -23.56
CA SER A 130 8.18 -12.67 -23.50
C SER A 130 7.70 -14.11 -23.33
N ILE A 131 6.43 -14.30 -22.98
CA ILE A 131 5.83 -15.63 -22.78
C ILE A 131 5.90 -16.44 -24.08
N GLU A 132 5.55 -15.83 -25.22
CA GLU A 132 5.58 -16.49 -26.53
C GLU A 132 7.01 -16.84 -26.96
N MET A 133 7.95 -15.89 -26.87
CA MET A 133 9.37 -16.12 -27.19
C MET A 133 9.98 -17.23 -26.35
N SER A 134 9.60 -17.31 -25.08
CA SER A 134 10.10 -18.33 -24.14
C SER A 134 9.61 -19.73 -24.54
N ARG A 135 8.37 -19.86 -25.01
CA ARG A 135 7.81 -21.13 -25.50
C ARG A 135 8.45 -21.56 -26.83
N ASP A 136 8.68 -20.62 -27.74
CA ASP A 136 9.22 -20.90 -29.07
C ASP A 136 10.72 -21.24 -29.07
N LEU A 137 11.50 -20.65 -28.17
CA LEU A 137 12.98 -20.77 -28.12
C LEU A 137 13.49 -21.68 -26.99
N PHE A 138 12.59 -22.22 -26.16
CA PHE A 138 12.94 -23.14 -25.07
C PHE A 138 13.78 -24.35 -25.54
N PRO A 139 13.42 -25.05 -26.65
CA PRO A 139 14.15 -26.26 -27.07
C PRO A 139 15.61 -25.98 -27.43
N GLU A 140 15.88 -24.83 -28.05
CA GLU A 140 17.23 -24.39 -28.41
C GLU A 140 18.07 -24.14 -27.16
N ILE A 141 17.48 -23.59 -26.10
CA ILE A 141 18.19 -23.28 -24.86
C ILE A 141 18.53 -24.54 -24.08
N GLU A 142 17.61 -25.50 -24.02
CA GLU A 142 17.86 -26.81 -23.42
C GLU A 142 19.09 -27.50 -24.05
N ASN A 143 19.19 -27.45 -25.38
CA ASN A 143 20.33 -27.96 -26.12
C ASN A 143 21.63 -27.17 -25.81
N LEU A 144 21.55 -25.84 -25.72
CA LEU A 144 22.71 -24.98 -25.44
C LEU A 144 23.26 -25.16 -24.00
N ILE A 145 22.41 -25.51 -23.02
CA ILE A 145 22.87 -25.83 -21.66
C ILE A 145 23.74 -27.09 -21.64
N SER A 146 23.46 -28.03 -22.54
CA SER A 146 24.17 -29.31 -22.65
C SER A 146 25.49 -29.21 -23.44
N THR A 147 25.82 -28.04 -23.98
CA THR A 147 27.03 -27.82 -24.77
C THR A 147 28.29 -27.83 -23.88
N SER A 148 29.43 -28.31 -24.37
CA SER A 148 30.68 -28.38 -23.60
C SER A 148 31.35 -27.02 -23.32
N ASN A 149 30.93 -25.96 -24.02
CA ASN A 149 31.55 -24.64 -23.93
C ASN A 149 31.07 -23.88 -22.67
N PRO A 150 31.96 -23.60 -21.68
CA PRO A 150 31.58 -22.90 -20.45
C PRO A 150 30.99 -21.50 -20.69
N TYR A 151 31.42 -20.80 -21.75
CA TYR A 151 30.95 -19.45 -22.09
C TYR A 151 29.46 -19.43 -22.47
N ILE A 152 29.00 -20.47 -23.16
CA ILE A 152 27.60 -20.62 -23.60
C ILE A 152 26.76 -21.13 -22.43
N ARG A 153 27.24 -22.18 -21.73
CA ARG A 153 26.52 -22.79 -20.59
C ARG A 153 26.12 -21.76 -19.53
N ARG A 154 27.04 -20.90 -19.11
CA ARG A 154 26.78 -19.86 -18.09
C ARG A 154 25.64 -18.91 -18.51
N LYS A 155 25.59 -18.52 -19.79
CA LYS A 155 24.55 -17.64 -20.32
C LYS A 155 23.23 -18.37 -20.54
N ALA A 156 23.29 -19.62 -21.01
CA ALA A 156 22.13 -20.46 -21.22
C ALA A 156 21.41 -20.77 -19.89
N ALA A 157 22.17 -21.05 -18.81
CA ALA A 157 21.61 -21.25 -17.48
C ALA A 157 20.85 -20.03 -16.94
N LEU A 158 21.39 -18.82 -17.11
CA LEU A 158 20.70 -17.58 -16.72
C LEU A 158 19.50 -17.25 -17.61
N CYS A 159 19.58 -17.58 -18.90
CA CYS A 159 18.45 -17.45 -19.82
C CYS A 159 17.32 -18.41 -19.45
N ALA A 160 17.65 -19.66 -19.11
CA ALA A 160 16.70 -20.64 -18.60
C ALA A 160 16.05 -20.18 -17.30
N MET A 161 16.82 -19.59 -16.38
CA MET A 161 16.26 -19.00 -15.15
C MET A 161 15.19 -17.95 -15.46
N ARG A 162 15.44 -17.07 -16.44
CA ARG A 162 14.44 -16.06 -16.86
C ARG A 162 13.19 -16.72 -17.46
N ILE A 163 13.37 -17.74 -18.30
CA ILE A 163 12.27 -18.48 -18.94
C ILE A 163 11.42 -19.18 -17.88
N CYS A 164 12.03 -19.87 -16.92
CA CYS A 164 11.33 -20.53 -15.82
C CYS A 164 10.50 -19.56 -14.96
N ARG A 165 10.98 -18.32 -14.77
CA ARG A 165 10.24 -17.25 -14.08
C ARG A 165 9.09 -16.68 -14.89
N LYS A 166 9.18 -16.70 -16.22
CA LYS A 166 8.14 -16.18 -17.12
C LYS A 166 7.08 -17.23 -17.44
N VAL A 167 7.49 -18.48 -17.59
CA VAL A 167 6.63 -19.63 -17.90
C VAL A 167 7.00 -20.77 -16.95
N PRO A 168 6.36 -20.84 -15.77
CA PRO A 168 6.60 -21.90 -14.79
C PRO A 168 6.36 -23.32 -15.33
N ASP A 169 5.47 -23.48 -16.33
CA ASP A 169 5.19 -24.79 -16.99
C ASP A 169 6.45 -25.48 -17.53
N LEU A 170 7.48 -24.72 -17.92
CA LEU A 170 8.66 -25.26 -18.60
C LEU A 170 9.77 -25.70 -17.63
N GLN A 171 9.56 -25.60 -16.32
CA GLN A 171 10.58 -25.87 -15.31
C GLN A 171 11.05 -27.33 -15.32
N GLU A 172 10.15 -28.28 -15.53
CA GLU A 172 10.44 -29.72 -15.51
C GLU A 172 11.56 -30.11 -16.48
N HIS A 173 11.58 -29.50 -17.68
CA HIS A 173 12.57 -29.76 -18.72
C HIS A 173 13.99 -29.32 -18.32
N PHE A 174 14.11 -28.33 -17.43
CA PHE A 174 15.39 -27.80 -16.99
C PHE A 174 15.95 -28.49 -15.73
N LEU A 175 15.16 -29.33 -15.04
CA LEU A 175 15.58 -29.97 -13.78
C LEU A 175 16.82 -30.87 -13.97
N ASP A 176 16.76 -31.81 -14.92
CA ASP A 176 17.87 -32.73 -15.17
C ASP A 176 19.13 -31.98 -15.63
N LYS A 177 18.97 -30.95 -16.46
CA LYS A 177 20.08 -30.12 -16.93
C LYS A 177 20.68 -29.27 -15.81
N ALA A 178 19.86 -28.81 -14.87
CA ALA A 178 20.31 -28.07 -13.70
C ALA A 178 21.19 -28.93 -12.78
N THR A 179 20.87 -30.22 -12.59
CA THR A 179 21.74 -31.14 -11.82
C THR A 179 23.14 -31.29 -12.45
N GLN A 180 23.22 -31.34 -13.79
CA GLN A 180 24.50 -31.42 -14.51
C GLN A 180 25.34 -30.13 -14.40
N LEU A 181 24.69 -28.97 -14.17
CA LEU A 181 25.39 -27.70 -13.94
C LEU A 181 25.99 -27.63 -12.53
N LEU A 182 25.35 -28.27 -11.53
CA LEU A 182 25.86 -28.31 -10.14
C LEU A 182 27.14 -29.17 -9.99
N ALA A 183 27.37 -30.11 -10.91
CA ALA A 183 28.54 -30.98 -10.92
C ALA A 183 29.74 -30.40 -11.69
N ASP A 184 29.63 -29.20 -12.28
CA ASP A 184 30.70 -28.60 -13.07
C ASP A 184 31.85 -28.10 -12.17
N ARG A 185 33.09 -28.21 -12.68
CA ARG A 185 34.30 -27.71 -12.03
C ARG A 185 34.52 -26.22 -12.27
N ASN A 186 33.96 -25.66 -13.35
CA ASN A 186 34.12 -24.25 -13.66
C ASN A 186 33.24 -23.40 -12.73
N HIS A 187 33.88 -22.55 -11.92
CA HIS A 187 33.21 -21.68 -10.95
C HIS A 187 32.11 -20.81 -11.59
N GLY A 188 32.34 -20.29 -12.80
CA GLY A 188 31.37 -19.44 -13.49
C GLY A 188 30.13 -20.18 -13.97
N VAL A 189 30.28 -21.46 -14.36
CA VAL A 189 29.13 -22.30 -14.74
C VAL A 189 28.39 -22.74 -13.50
N LEU A 190 29.11 -23.15 -12.45
CA LEU A 190 28.54 -23.54 -11.16
C LEU A 190 27.73 -22.38 -10.55
N LEU A 191 28.24 -21.15 -10.57
CA LEU A 191 27.53 -19.96 -10.07
C LEU A 191 26.19 -19.74 -10.78
N CYS A 192 26.16 -19.92 -12.11
CA CYS A 192 24.94 -19.77 -12.90
C CYS A 192 23.98 -20.95 -12.68
N GLY A 193 24.51 -22.17 -12.54
CA GLY A 193 23.75 -23.37 -12.18
C GLY A 193 23.07 -23.23 -10.81
N LEU A 194 23.82 -22.80 -9.79
CA LEU A 194 23.29 -22.51 -8.46
C LEU A 194 22.20 -21.45 -8.51
N THR A 195 22.36 -20.41 -9.33
CA THR A 195 21.37 -19.34 -9.46
C THR A 195 20.09 -19.83 -10.14
N LEU A 196 20.19 -20.71 -11.15
CA LEU A 196 19.05 -21.39 -11.76
C LEU A 196 18.32 -22.26 -10.74
N VAL A 197 19.03 -23.13 -10.04
CA VAL A 197 18.44 -24.04 -9.03
C VAL A 197 17.80 -23.25 -7.89
N THR A 198 18.47 -22.20 -7.40
CA THR A 198 17.90 -21.31 -6.38
C THR A 198 16.55 -20.74 -6.84
N SER A 199 16.45 -20.30 -8.10
CA SER A 199 15.20 -19.76 -8.62
C SER A 199 14.12 -20.81 -8.85
N LEU A 200 14.50 -22.07 -9.15
CA LEU A 200 13.55 -23.17 -9.28
C LEU A 200 12.97 -23.54 -7.91
N CYS A 201 13.81 -23.63 -6.88
CA CYS A 201 13.36 -23.87 -5.52
C CYS A 201 12.49 -22.73 -4.96
N GLU A 202 12.88 -21.47 -5.20
CA GLU A 202 12.06 -20.30 -4.78
C GLU A 202 10.69 -20.28 -5.48
N ALA A 203 10.61 -20.71 -6.75
CA ALA A 203 9.34 -20.79 -7.47
C ALA A 203 8.44 -21.93 -6.97
N ASP A 204 9.01 -23.11 -6.68
CA ASP A 204 8.29 -24.25 -6.10
C ASP A 204 7.67 -23.89 -4.72
N GLU A 205 8.41 -23.15 -3.89
CA GLU A 205 7.90 -22.64 -2.60
C GLU A 205 6.72 -21.68 -2.77
N GLU A 206 6.74 -20.81 -3.81
CA GLU A 206 5.63 -19.89 -4.12
C GLU A 206 4.37 -20.64 -4.61
N GLU A 207 4.53 -21.76 -5.32
CA GLU A 207 3.43 -22.61 -5.82
C GLU A 207 2.92 -23.63 -4.78
N GLY A 208 3.46 -23.61 -3.56
CA GLY A 208 2.98 -24.44 -2.44
C GLY A 208 3.66 -25.81 -2.30
N GLY A 209 4.74 -26.05 -3.04
CA GLY A 209 5.61 -27.23 -2.92
C GLY A 209 4.99 -28.54 -3.42
N GLU A 210 4.04 -28.46 -4.37
CA GLU A 210 3.35 -29.65 -4.91
C GLU A 210 4.28 -30.52 -5.79
N ASP A 211 5.35 -29.95 -6.37
CA ASP A 211 6.21 -30.63 -7.35
C ASP A 211 7.44 -31.33 -6.74
N GLY A 212 7.69 -31.14 -5.44
CA GLY A 212 8.79 -31.80 -4.71
C GLY A 212 10.17 -31.53 -5.33
N ILE A 213 10.37 -30.36 -5.93
CA ILE A 213 11.62 -30.00 -6.63
C ILE A 213 12.76 -29.86 -5.60
N VAL A 214 12.46 -29.30 -4.44
CA VAL A 214 13.41 -29.15 -3.33
C VAL A 214 13.99 -30.51 -2.90
N ASP A 215 13.15 -31.55 -2.80
CA ASP A 215 13.58 -32.89 -2.38
C ASP A 215 14.57 -33.53 -3.36
N LYS A 216 14.40 -33.30 -4.67
CA LYS A 216 15.35 -33.78 -5.70
C LYS A 216 16.72 -33.16 -5.51
N PHE A 217 16.78 -31.86 -5.21
CA PHE A 217 18.04 -31.13 -5.03
C PHE A 217 18.70 -31.35 -3.66
N ARG A 218 17.97 -31.82 -2.63
CA ARG A 218 18.55 -32.18 -1.32
C ARG A 218 19.62 -33.27 -1.42
N SER A 219 19.47 -34.23 -2.34
CA SER A 219 20.47 -35.28 -2.56
C SER A 219 21.88 -34.75 -2.93
N PHE A 220 21.97 -33.52 -3.46
CA PHE A 220 23.22 -32.88 -3.85
C PHE A 220 23.85 -32.03 -2.74
N VAL A 221 23.18 -31.83 -1.61
CA VAL A 221 23.69 -31.03 -0.47
C VAL A 221 25.08 -31.47 -0.01
N PRO A 222 25.39 -32.77 0.16
CA PRO A 222 26.74 -33.19 0.56
C PRO A 222 27.83 -32.76 -0.42
N GLY A 223 27.52 -32.76 -1.72
CA GLY A 223 28.42 -32.28 -2.77
C GLY A 223 28.65 -30.77 -2.68
N LEU A 224 27.58 -30.00 -2.44
CA LEU A 224 27.65 -28.56 -2.27
C LEU A 224 28.43 -28.16 -1.00
N VAL A 225 28.22 -28.87 0.11
CA VAL A 225 28.96 -28.67 1.38
C VAL A 225 30.44 -28.98 1.17
N LYS A 226 30.79 -30.04 0.45
CA LYS A 226 32.18 -30.36 0.12
C LYS A 226 32.84 -29.26 -0.72
N THR A 227 32.12 -28.71 -1.71
CA THR A 227 32.61 -27.59 -2.51
C THR A 227 32.80 -26.33 -1.66
N LEU A 228 31.84 -26.00 -0.78
CA LEU A 228 31.94 -24.86 0.13
C LEU A 228 33.12 -25.01 1.12
N LYS A 229 33.31 -26.21 1.70
CA LYS A 229 34.47 -26.53 2.55
C LYS A 229 35.79 -26.43 1.80
N GLY A 230 35.78 -26.86 0.53
CA GLY A 230 36.88 -26.68 -0.41
C GLY A 230 37.23 -25.20 -0.54
N LEU A 231 36.26 -24.34 -0.82
CA LEU A 231 36.48 -22.89 -0.95
C LEU A 231 36.94 -22.24 0.35
N SER A 232 36.34 -22.59 1.49
CA SER A 232 36.69 -22.00 2.79
C SER A 232 38.09 -22.38 3.30
N THR A 233 38.61 -23.52 2.84
CA THR A 233 39.93 -24.05 3.24
C THR A 233 40.99 -23.84 2.15
N SER A 234 40.56 -23.65 0.89
CA SER A 234 41.45 -23.41 -0.24
C SER A 234 42.17 -22.08 -0.08
N GLY A 235 43.47 -22.11 -0.33
CA GLY A 235 44.30 -20.91 -0.36
C GLY A 235 44.09 -20.05 -1.60
N TYR A 236 44.95 -19.07 -1.77
CA TYR A 236 44.89 -18.09 -2.85
C TYR A 236 44.72 -18.69 -4.25
N ALA A 237 43.67 -18.26 -4.96
CA ALA A 237 43.40 -18.60 -6.35
C ALA A 237 43.39 -17.32 -7.22
N PRO A 238 44.38 -17.10 -8.11
CA PRO A 238 44.57 -15.81 -8.77
C PRO A 238 43.37 -15.28 -9.59
N GLU A 239 42.56 -16.16 -10.17
CA GLU A 239 41.43 -15.77 -11.03
C GLU A 239 40.14 -15.47 -10.25
N HIS A 240 40.05 -15.94 -9.01
CA HIS A 240 38.81 -15.92 -8.22
C HIS A 240 39.00 -15.33 -6.81
N ASP A 241 40.22 -14.92 -6.45
CA ASP A 241 40.48 -14.25 -5.19
C ASP A 241 40.05 -12.79 -5.23
N VAL A 242 39.25 -12.40 -4.24
CA VAL A 242 38.92 -11.00 -3.99
C VAL A 242 39.40 -10.65 -2.60
N THR A 243 40.52 -9.93 -2.54
CA THR A 243 41.11 -9.43 -1.28
C THR A 243 41.52 -10.52 -0.29
N GLY A 244 42.02 -11.67 -0.78
CA GLY A 244 42.47 -12.79 0.06
C GLY A 244 41.36 -13.78 0.45
N ILE A 245 40.17 -13.65 -0.14
CA ILE A 245 39.07 -14.61 0.00
C ILE A 245 38.77 -15.21 -1.37
N THR A 246 38.74 -16.54 -1.44
CA THR A 246 38.47 -17.33 -2.64
C THR A 246 36.98 -17.31 -3.00
N ASP A 247 36.66 -16.79 -4.19
CA ASP A 247 35.33 -16.76 -4.82
C ASP A 247 34.15 -16.44 -3.87
N PRO A 248 34.06 -15.22 -3.34
CA PRO A 248 33.00 -14.84 -2.40
C PRO A 248 31.59 -14.92 -2.99
N PHE A 249 31.45 -14.69 -4.30
CA PHE A 249 30.14 -14.74 -4.97
C PHE A 249 29.59 -16.15 -4.99
N LEU A 250 30.45 -17.13 -5.27
CA LEU A 250 30.09 -18.54 -5.24
C LEU A 250 29.74 -19.00 -3.82
N GLN A 251 30.53 -18.61 -2.82
CA GLN A 251 30.25 -18.95 -1.41
C GLN A 251 28.89 -18.41 -0.95
N VAL A 252 28.56 -17.15 -1.24
CA VAL A 252 27.26 -16.55 -0.89
C VAL A 252 26.11 -17.27 -1.60
N LYS A 253 26.26 -17.62 -2.89
CA LYS A 253 25.22 -18.36 -3.63
C LYS A 253 25.04 -19.78 -3.13
N LEU A 254 26.11 -20.46 -2.73
CA LEU A 254 26.05 -21.77 -2.08
C LEU A 254 25.29 -21.67 -0.75
N LEU A 255 25.66 -20.72 0.12
CA LEU A 255 24.98 -20.49 1.40
C LEU A 255 23.48 -20.17 1.24
N ARG A 256 23.13 -19.38 0.22
CA ARG A 256 21.73 -19.07 -0.11
C ARG A 256 20.95 -20.30 -0.55
N LEU A 257 21.53 -21.13 -1.42
CA LEU A 257 20.89 -22.38 -1.86
C LEU A 257 20.76 -23.36 -0.69
N LEU A 258 21.81 -23.52 0.11
CA LEU A 258 21.80 -24.36 1.32
C LEU A 258 20.71 -23.93 2.30
N ARG A 259 20.49 -22.61 2.46
CA ARG A 259 19.37 -22.11 3.26
C ARG A 259 18.05 -22.66 2.76
N ILE A 260 17.74 -22.48 1.48
CA ILE A 260 16.43 -22.84 0.91
C ILE A 260 16.23 -24.36 1.02
N LEU A 261 17.26 -25.15 0.71
CA LEU A 261 17.18 -26.62 0.77
C LEU A 261 16.98 -27.16 2.20
N ALA A 262 17.46 -26.44 3.21
CA ALA A 262 17.42 -26.85 4.62
C ALA A 262 16.16 -26.39 5.37
N ILE A 263 15.33 -25.52 4.80
CA ILE A 263 14.07 -25.11 5.42
C ILE A 263 13.14 -26.32 5.54
N GLY A 264 12.71 -26.61 6.78
CA GLY A 264 11.73 -27.67 7.08
C GLY A 264 12.29 -29.09 7.11
N ASP A 265 13.61 -29.30 6.99
CA ASP A 265 14.24 -30.62 7.08
C ASP A 265 15.42 -30.65 8.09
N PRO A 266 15.29 -31.40 9.21
CA PRO A 266 16.34 -31.48 10.21
C PRO A 266 17.58 -32.26 9.75
N GLU A 267 17.43 -33.28 8.88
CA GLU A 267 18.57 -34.11 8.43
C GLU A 267 19.56 -33.30 7.59
N THR A 268 19.04 -32.54 6.62
CA THR A 268 19.82 -31.61 5.81
C THR A 268 20.43 -30.48 6.67
N SER A 269 19.68 -29.98 7.66
CA SER A 269 20.18 -28.95 8.59
C SER A 269 21.37 -29.45 9.42
N GLU A 270 21.35 -30.69 9.91
CA GLU A 270 22.45 -31.29 10.66
C GLU A 270 23.74 -31.39 9.82
N GLN A 271 23.63 -31.79 8.55
CA GLN A 271 24.76 -31.87 7.63
C GLN A 271 25.41 -30.50 7.34
N ILE A 272 24.63 -29.41 7.41
CA ILE A 272 25.08 -28.05 7.10
C ILE A 272 25.61 -27.32 8.35
N ASN A 273 25.22 -27.73 9.56
CA ASN A 273 25.62 -27.07 10.81
C ASN A 273 27.14 -26.96 10.98
N ASP A 274 27.89 -28.03 10.69
CA ASP A 274 29.35 -28.05 10.82
C ASP A 274 30.03 -27.04 9.88
N ILE A 275 29.59 -26.97 8.62
CA ILE A 275 30.17 -26.03 7.66
C ILE A 275 29.76 -24.58 7.98
N LEU A 276 28.56 -24.35 8.50
CA LEU A 276 28.14 -23.01 8.95
C LEU A 276 28.96 -22.54 10.15
N ALA A 277 29.22 -23.42 11.11
CA ALA A 277 30.11 -23.12 12.24
C ALA A 277 31.54 -22.83 11.75
N GLN A 278 32.06 -23.64 10.82
CA GLN A 278 33.38 -23.44 10.21
C GLN A 278 33.48 -22.09 9.47
N VAL A 279 32.49 -21.74 8.64
CA VAL A 279 32.47 -20.47 7.89
C VAL A 279 32.32 -19.28 8.84
N ALA A 280 31.45 -19.40 9.85
CA ALA A 280 31.23 -18.33 10.85
C ALA A 280 32.48 -18.02 11.70
N THR A 281 33.38 -19.00 11.87
CA THR A 281 34.60 -18.86 12.70
C THR A 281 35.85 -18.55 11.91
N ASN A 282 36.00 -19.13 10.71
CA ASN A 282 37.22 -18.98 9.91
C ASN A 282 37.20 -17.77 8.96
N THR A 283 36.03 -17.20 8.66
CA THR A 283 35.95 -16.07 7.72
C THR A 283 36.47 -14.78 8.36
N ASP A 284 37.37 -14.09 7.67
CA ASP A 284 37.92 -12.81 8.10
C ASP A 284 36.86 -11.68 8.00
N SER A 285 36.46 -11.14 9.16
CA SER A 285 35.51 -10.02 9.26
C SER A 285 36.14 -8.63 9.09
N SER A 286 37.45 -8.55 8.83
CA SER A 286 38.15 -7.27 8.63
C SER A 286 37.75 -6.54 7.34
N LYS A 287 37.30 -7.30 6.32
CA LYS A 287 36.96 -6.78 4.98
C LYS A 287 35.47 -6.93 4.68
N ASN A 288 34.95 -6.05 3.82
CA ASN A 288 33.55 -6.09 3.38
C ASN A 288 33.17 -7.43 2.71
N VAL A 289 34.11 -8.04 1.97
CA VAL A 289 33.91 -9.34 1.31
C VAL A 289 33.62 -10.45 2.33
N GLY A 290 34.41 -10.53 3.40
CA GLY A 290 34.18 -11.52 4.46
C GLY A 290 32.92 -11.21 5.26
N ASN A 291 32.62 -9.94 5.51
CA ASN A 291 31.35 -9.54 6.13
C ASN A 291 30.13 -9.92 5.27
N SER A 292 30.25 -9.93 3.94
CA SER A 292 29.18 -10.36 3.03
C SER A 292 28.91 -11.87 3.10
N ILE A 293 29.97 -12.68 3.24
CA ILE A 293 29.85 -14.14 3.43
C ILE A 293 29.26 -14.44 4.81
N LEU A 294 29.80 -13.81 5.86
CA LEU A 294 29.28 -13.92 7.22
C LEU A 294 27.82 -13.47 7.29
N TYR A 295 27.45 -12.42 6.56
CA TYR A 295 26.07 -11.96 6.49
C TYR A 295 25.12 -13.02 5.96
N GLU A 296 25.43 -13.62 4.80
CA GLU A 296 24.58 -14.68 4.27
C GLU A 296 24.62 -15.94 5.14
N ALA A 297 25.78 -16.30 5.71
CA ALA A 297 25.89 -17.42 6.65
C ALA A 297 25.00 -17.23 7.88
N VAL A 298 24.98 -16.02 8.45
CA VAL A 298 24.10 -15.68 9.57
C VAL A 298 22.63 -15.76 9.17
N ARG A 299 22.25 -15.25 7.99
CA ARG A 299 20.88 -15.43 7.50
C ARG A 299 20.51 -16.91 7.36
N THR A 300 21.41 -17.72 6.80
CA THR A 300 21.21 -19.17 6.71
C THR A 300 21.00 -19.79 8.09
N ILE A 301 21.85 -19.47 9.08
CA ILE A 301 21.74 -19.98 10.46
C ILE A 301 20.40 -19.63 11.11
N LEU A 302 19.90 -18.41 10.87
CA LEU A 302 18.70 -17.89 11.52
C LEU A 302 17.40 -18.43 10.90
N ASP A 303 17.42 -18.70 9.59
CA ASP A 303 16.25 -19.19 8.86
C ASP A 303 16.08 -20.73 9.02
N ILE A 304 17.16 -21.49 9.26
CA ILE A 304 17.11 -22.95 9.44
C ILE A 304 16.82 -23.39 10.90
N GLU A 305 16.44 -24.65 11.08
CA GLU A 305 16.32 -25.31 12.39
C GLU A 305 17.71 -25.70 12.96
N ALA A 306 18.59 -24.70 13.12
CA ALA A 306 19.91 -24.87 13.71
C ALA A 306 19.86 -25.01 15.24
N ASP A 307 20.94 -25.57 15.80
CA ASP A 307 21.14 -25.59 17.25
C ASP A 307 21.13 -24.17 17.84
N SER A 308 20.60 -24.06 19.06
CA SER A 308 20.54 -22.84 19.85
C SER A 308 21.92 -22.18 20.00
N GLY A 309 23.01 -22.97 20.14
CA GLY A 309 24.37 -22.46 20.21
C GLY A 309 24.79 -21.71 18.93
N LEU A 310 24.46 -22.27 17.76
CA LEU A 310 24.78 -21.66 16.47
C LEU A 310 23.95 -20.40 16.21
N ARG A 311 22.67 -20.40 16.60
CA ARG A 311 21.81 -19.20 16.52
C ARG A 311 22.32 -18.06 17.40
N VAL A 312 22.74 -18.37 18.64
CA VAL A 312 23.36 -17.37 19.54
C VAL A 312 24.67 -16.84 18.95
N LEU A 313 25.50 -17.71 18.33
CA LEU A 313 26.69 -17.26 17.60
C LEU A 313 26.31 -16.30 16.45
N GLY A 314 25.26 -16.61 15.69
CA GLY A 314 24.74 -15.74 14.63
C GLY A 314 24.34 -14.35 15.15
N VAL A 315 23.61 -14.29 16.27
CA VAL A 315 23.24 -13.00 16.90
C VAL A 315 24.47 -12.25 17.41
N ASN A 316 25.45 -12.94 17.99
CA ASN A 316 26.71 -12.31 18.43
C ASN A 316 27.50 -11.72 17.25
N ILE A 317 27.48 -12.36 16.08
CA ILE A 317 28.09 -11.82 14.85
C ILE A 317 27.35 -10.55 14.40
N LEU A 318 26.01 -10.54 14.43
CA LEU A 318 25.23 -9.32 14.15
C LEU A 318 25.51 -8.22 15.17
N GLY A 319 25.72 -8.56 16.44
CA GLY A 319 26.16 -7.63 17.48
C GLY A 319 27.52 -6.99 17.16
N LYS A 320 28.48 -7.78 16.66
CA LYS A 320 29.77 -7.25 16.16
C LYS A 320 29.58 -6.35 14.93
N PHE A 321 28.64 -6.69 14.05
CA PHE A 321 28.31 -5.85 12.88
C PHE A 321 27.68 -4.51 13.28
N LEU A 322 26.84 -4.47 14.32
CA LEU A 322 26.31 -3.22 14.87
C LEU A 322 27.41 -2.31 15.44
N ALA A 323 28.41 -2.89 16.08
CA ALA A 323 29.56 -2.15 16.62
C ALA A 323 30.59 -1.74 15.55
N ASN A 324 30.41 -2.14 14.29
CA ASN A 324 31.34 -1.80 13.22
C ASN A 324 31.33 -0.30 12.93
N ARG A 325 32.43 0.24 12.40
CA ARG A 325 32.54 1.65 11.98
C ARG A 325 31.85 1.92 10.64
N ASP A 326 31.65 0.90 9.81
CA ASP A 326 30.99 1.05 8.51
C ASP A 326 29.46 1.13 8.66
N ASN A 327 28.89 2.23 8.19
CA ASN A 327 27.44 2.47 8.18
C ASN A 327 26.67 1.39 7.41
N ASN A 328 27.23 0.87 6.31
CA ASN A 328 26.58 -0.17 5.51
C ASN A 328 26.40 -1.45 6.33
N ILE A 329 27.41 -1.82 7.12
CA ILE A 329 27.39 -3.03 7.96
C ILE A 329 26.39 -2.86 9.11
N ARG A 330 26.35 -1.68 9.75
CA ARG A 330 25.33 -1.37 10.76
C ARG A 330 23.92 -1.47 10.21
N TYR A 331 23.68 -0.90 9.03
CA TYR A 331 22.38 -0.95 8.38
C TYR A 331 21.93 -2.39 8.11
N VAL A 332 22.82 -3.21 7.55
CA VAL A 332 22.55 -4.62 7.27
C VAL A 332 22.26 -5.41 8.56
N ALA A 333 23.02 -5.15 9.63
CA ALA A 333 22.82 -5.78 10.92
C ALA A 333 21.45 -5.41 11.52
N LEU A 334 21.09 -4.13 11.56
CA LEU A 334 19.79 -3.66 12.06
C LEU A 334 18.63 -4.28 11.27
N ASN A 335 18.70 -4.25 9.93
CA ASN A 335 17.66 -4.82 9.07
C ASN A 335 17.45 -6.33 9.29
N THR A 336 18.52 -7.03 9.66
CA THR A 336 18.49 -8.48 9.88
C THR A 336 18.01 -8.80 11.28
N LEU A 337 18.46 -8.05 12.29
CA LEU A 337 18.00 -8.20 13.67
C LEU A 337 16.49 -8.03 13.79
N ILE A 338 15.87 -7.11 13.02
CA ILE A 338 14.40 -6.95 12.96
C ILE A 338 13.70 -8.28 12.67
N LYS A 339 14.22 -9.08 11.73
CA LYS A 339 13.65 -10.40 11.40
C LYS A 339 13.89 -11.43 12.51
N VAL A 340 15.03 -11.34 13.19
CA VAL A 340 15.45 -12.28 14.25
C VAL A 340 14.69 -12.09 15.56
N VAL A 341 14.20 -10.89 15.87
CA VAL A 341 13.46 -10.62 17.11
C VAL A 341 12.28 -11.58 17.29
N ALA A 342 11.62 -11.98 16.21
CA ALA A 342 10.51 -12.93 16.26
C ALA A 342 10.91 -14.37 16.62
N ILE A 343 12.20 -14.73 16.40
CA ILE A 343 12.74 -16.07 16.62
C ILE A 343 13.43 -16.15 17.98
N GLU A 344 14.38 -15.24 18.25
CA GLU A 344 15.25 -15.25 19.44
C GLU A 344 15.29 -13.86 20.12
N PRO A 345 14.21 -13.44 20.80
CA PRO A 345 14.11 -12.09 21.38
C PRO A 345 15.13 -11.86 22.51
N ASN A 346 15.49 -12.90 23.28
CA ASN A 346 16.39 -12.78 24.43
C ASN A 346 17.83 -12.48 24.01
N ALA A 347 18.29 -13.07 22.89
CA ALA A 347 19.64 -12.83 22.39
C ALA A 347 19.79 -11.40 21.86
N VAL A 348 18.79 -10.89 21.12
CA VAL A 348 18.81 -9.52 20.58
C VAL A 348 18.76 -8.46 21.70
N GLN A 349 18.02 -8.72 22.78
CA GLN A 349 17.94 -7.80 23.93
C GLN A 349 19.30 -7.48 24.58
N ARG A 350 20.30 -8.36 24.46
CA ARG A 350 21.66 -8.10 24.98
C ARG A 350 22.34 -6.92 24.27
N HIS A 351 22.00 -6.69 23.00
CA HIS A 351 22.55 -5.60 22.19
C HIS A 351 21.68 -4.34 22.20
N ARG A 352 20.67 -4.25 23.08
CA ARG A 352 19.73 -3.11 23.14
C ARG A 352 20.43 -1.76 23.29
N ASN A 353 21.49 -1.68 24.09
CA ASN A 353 22.16 -0.40 24.37
C ASN A 353 22.82 0.14 23.09
N THR A 354 23.50 -0.74 22.34
CA THR A 354 24.11 -0.39 21.05
C THR A 354 23.05 -0.02 20.01
N ILE A 355 21.87 -0.66 20.03
CA ILE A 355 20.74 -0.31 19.15
C ILE A 355 20.20 1.08 19.48
N LEU A 356 20.07 1.42 20.77
CA LEU A 356 19.64 2.76 21.20
C LEU A 356 20.68 3.84 20.84
N GLU A 357 21.97 3.54 20.90
CA GLU A 357 23.02 4.43 20.41
C GLU A 357 22.88 4.70 18.90
N CYS A 358 22.45 3.71 18.12
CA CYS A 358 22.19 3.86 16.68
C CYS A 358 21.02 4.83 16.36
N LEU A 359 20.15 5.15 17.32
CA LEU A 359 19.12 6.20 17.13
C LEU A 359 19.73 7.60 17.01
N ARG A 360 20.95 7.79 17.51
CA ARG A 360 21.70 9.05 17.44
C ARG A 360 22.72 9.07 16.29
N ASP A 361 22.67 8.08 15.40
CA ASP A 361 23.57 8.01 14.24
C ASP A 361 23.28 9.15 13.24
N PRO A 362 24.29 9.76 12.59
CA PRO A 362 24.06 10.80 11.59
C PRO A 362 23.26 10.31 10.37
N ASP A 363 23.30 9.02 10.04
CA ASP A 363 22.59 8.46 8.89
C ASP A 363 21.09 8.24 9.19
N ILE A 364 20.23 8.89 8.40
CA ILE A 364 18.77 8.78 8.47
C ILE A 364 18.29 7.33 8.30
N SER A 365 18.95 6.55 7.43
CA SER A 365 18.59 5.17 7.13
C SER A 365 18.86 4.25 8.32
N ILE A 366 19.99 4.46 9.01
CA ILE A 366 20.34 3.72 10.24
C ILE A 366 19.36 4.09 11.35
N ARG A 367 19.10 5.39 11.56
CA ARG A 367 18.12 5.85 12.56
C ARG A 367 16.74 5.25 12.32
N ARG A 368 16.28 5.17 11.07
CA ARG A 368 15.00 4.53 10.72
C ARG A 368 14.95 3.07 11.13
N ARG A 369 15.96 2.28 10.75
CA ARG A 369 16.01 0.85 11.09
C ARG A 369 16.21 0.61 12.59
N ALA A 370 17.00 1.42 13.25
CA ALA A 370 17.18 1.36 14.70
C ALA A 370 15.87 1.69 15.43
N LEU A 371 15.09 2.64 14.92
CA LEU A 371 13.78 2.98 15.45
C LEU A 371 12.78 1.82 15.30
N ASP A 372 12.66 1.25 14.10
CA ASP A 372 11.82 0.07 13.84
C ASP A 372 12.19 -1.08 14.78
N LEU A 373 13.49 -1.38 14.90
CA LEU A 373 14.00 -2.42 15.78
C LEU A 373 13.71 -2.12 17.27
N SER A 374 13.87 -0.86 17.69
CA SER A 374 13.60 -0.44 19.06
C SER A 374 12.14 -0.66 19.45
N PHE A 375 11.19 -0.39 18.53
CA PHE A 375 9.77 -0.69 18.76
C PHE A 375 9.47 -2.19 18.82
N THR A 376 10.09 -3.00 17.97
CA THR A 376 9.91 -4.46 18.02
C THR A 376 10.50 -5.10 19.29
N LEU A 377 11.46 -4.45 19.94
CA LEU A 377 12.09 -4.91 21.18
C LEU A 377 11.28 -4.57 22.44
N ILE A 378 10.19 -3.82 22.33
CA ILE A 378 9.37 -3.43 23.49
C ILE A 378 8.60 -4.63 24.03
N ASN A 379 8.76 -4.84 25.34
CA ASN A 379 8.10 -5.84 26.18
C ASN A 379 7.58 -5.17 27.46
N GLU A 380 6.72 -5.88 28.20
CA GLU A 380 6.14 -5.41 29.47
C GLU A 380 7.19 -5.00 30.51
N SER A 381 8.36 -5.66 30.52
CA SER A 381 9.44 -5.38 31.47
C SER A 381 10.29 -4.16 31.12
N ASN A 382 10.41 -3.81 29.84
CA ASN A 382 11.35 -2.79 29.36
C ASN A 382 10.66 -1.52 28.83
N VAL A 383 9.33 -1.52 28.69
CA VAL A 383 8.53 -0.43 28.13
C VAL A 383 8.82 0.92 28.78
N ARG A 384 8.97 0.98 30.11
CA ARG A 384 9.23 2.24 30.83
C ARG A 384 10.56 2.89 30.45
N VAL A 385 11.59 2.08 30.20
CA VAL A 385 12.93 2.56 29.87
C VAL A 385 12.99 2.95 28.39
N LEU A 386 12.49 2.09 27.51
CA LEU A 386 12.53 2.33 26.06
C LEU A 386 11.67 3.53 25.64
N ILE A 387 10.45 3.65 26.18
CA ILE A 387 9.59 4.80 25.85
C ILE A 387 10.20 6.12 26.33
N ARG A 388 10.92 6.12 27.47
CA ARG A 388 11.63 7.32 27.94
C ARG A 388 12.72 7.77 26.95
N GLU A 389 13.55 6.83 26.47
CA GLU A 389 14.58 7.12 25.46
C GLU A 389 13.95 7.54 24.12
N LEU A 390 12.86 6.90 23.70
CA LEU A 390 12.15 7.24 22.47
C LEU A 390 11.48 8.63 22.55
N LEU A 391 10.97 9.03 23.71
CA LEU A 391 10.46 10.39 23.94
C LEU A 391 11.58 11.43 23.93
N ALA A 392 12.76 11.11 24.48
CA ALA A 392 13.93 11.99 24.39
C ALA A 392 14.40 12.13 22.93
N PHE A 393 14.35 11.05 22.15
CA PHE A 393 14.64 11.11 20.72
C PHE A 393 13.60 11.92 19.95
N LEU A 394 12.31 11.83 20.30
CA LEU A 394 11.23 12.58 19.64
C LEU A 394 11.43 14.11 19.68
N GLU A 395 12.07 14.61 20.72
CA GLU A 395 12.37 16.04 20.91
C GLU A 395 13.41 16.56 19.89
N VAL A 396 14.40 15.73 19.54
CA VAL A 396 15.50 16.07 18.62
C VAL A 396 15.26 15.55 17.20
N ALA A 397 14.29 14.65 17.01
CA ALA A 397 14.06 13.96 15.75
C ALA A 397 13.60 14.90 14.62
N ASP A 398 13.96 14.53 13.38
CA ASP A 398 13.50 15.21 12.17
C ASP A 398 12.00 15.02 11.96
N ASN A 399 11.36 15.97 11.26
CA ASN A 399 9.90 15.98 11.06
C ASN A 399 9.38 14.73 10.32
N GLU A 400 10.20 14.02 9.55
CA GLU A 400 9.81 12.79 8.86
C GLU A 400 9.59 11.61 9.83
N PHE A 401 10.30 11.57 10.96
CA PHE A 401 10.19 10.47 11.93
C PHE A 401 9.00 10.65 12.89
N LYS A 402 8.62 11.90 13.19
CA LYS A 402 7.61 12.23 14.22
C LYS A 402 6.25 11.54 13.98
N PRO A 403 5.67 11.48 12.77
CA PRO A 403 4.40 10.80 12.55
C PRO A 403 4.44 9.30 12.84
N THR A 404 5.51 8.63 12.43
CA THR A 404 5.68 7.18 12.65
C THR A 404 5.96 6.89 14.12
N MET A 405 6.82 7.70 14.75
CA MET A 405 7.16 7.55 16.17
C MET A 405 5.96 7.73 17.08
N THR A 406 5.19 8.81 16.90
CA THR A 406 4.00 9.08 17.72
C THR A 406 2.99 7.93 17.62
N SER A 407 2.82 7.37 16.41
CA SER A 407 1.97 6.19 16.18
C SER A 407 2.47 4.93 16.88
N GLN A 408 3.76 4.62 16.78
CA GLN A 408 4.32 3.42 17.38
C GLN A 408 4.43 3.53 18.91
N ILE A 409 4.71 4.73 19.44
CA ILE A 409 4.66 5.01 20.88
C ILE A 409 3.23 4.83 21.40
N GLY A 410 2.23 5.36 20.70
CA GLY A 410 0.81 5.17 21.06
C GLY A 410 0.42 3.69 21.10
N ILE A 411 0.80 2.92 20.07
CA ILE A 411 0.56 1.47 19.99
C ILE A 411 1.27 0.72 21.13
N ALA A 412 2.53 1.04 21.41
CA ALA A 412 3.29 0.39 22.47
C ALA A 412 2.72 0.72 23.86
N ALA A 413 2.28 1.95 24.09
CA ALA A 413 1.64 2.37 25.32
C ALA A 413 0.26 1.70 25.50
N ASP A 414 -0.54 1.60 24.45
CA ASP A 414 -1.83 0.89 24.49
C ASP A 414 -1.69 -0.59 24.86
N LYS A 415 -0.63 -1.25 24.37
CA LYS A 415 -0.42 -2.70 24.52
C LYS A 415 0.31 -3.09 25.81
N PHE A 416 1.34 -2.34 26.20
CA PHE A 416 2.27 -2.73 27.26
C PHE A 416 2.27 -1.76 28.46
N ALA A 417 1.29 -0.85 28.56
CA ALA A 417 1.22 0.07 29.70
C ALA A 417 1.08 -0.68 31.04
N PRO A 418 1.97 -0.43 32.02
CA PRO A 418 1.84 -1.03 33.35
C PRO A 418 0.65 -0.46 34.13
N ASN A 419 0.45 0.86 34.08
CA ASN A 419 -0.62 1.56 34.79
C ASN A 419 -1.33 2.53 33.84
N LYS A 420 -2.65 2.73 34.01
CA LYS A 420 -3.43 3.68 33.21
C LYS A 420 -2.98 5.13 33.37
N ARG A 421 -2.51 5.52 34.57
CA ARG A 421 -1.90 6.84 34.81
C ARG A 421 -0.62 7.06 34.00
N TRP A 422 0.28 6.06 34.00
CA TRP A 422 1.50 6.12 33.19
C TRP A 422 1.20 6.21 31.69
N HIS A 423 0.17 5.50 31.23
CA HIS A 423 -0.28 5.58 29.84
C HIS A 423 -0.75 7.00 29.50
N PHE A 424 -1.59 7.61 30.34
CA PHE A 424 -2.00 9.00 30.17
C PHE A 424 -0.81 9.97 30.14
N ASP A 425 0.10 9.89 31.11
CA ASP A 425 1.25 10.80 31.21
C ASP A 425 2.18 10.67 29.98
N THR A 426 2.35 9.46 29.48
CA THR A 426 3.13 9.19 28.25
C THR A 426 2.48 9.85 27.04
N MET A 427 1.18 9.63 26.83
CA MET A 427 0.46 10.19 25.68
C MET A 427 0.34 11.72 25.76
N LEU A 428 0.17 12.28 26.96
CA LEU A 428 0.21 13.72 27.18
C LEU A 428 1.57 14.30 26.75
N ARG A 429 2.69 13.65 27.10
CA ARG A 429 4.03 14.10 26.67
C ARG A 429 4.20 14.03 25.16
N VAL A 430 3.67 12.99 24.50
CA VAL A 430 3.67 12.87 23.02
C VAL A 430 2.90 14.04 22.38
N LEU A 431 1.71 14.35 22.90
CA LEU A 431 0.87 15.44 22.41
C LEU A 431 1.52 16.82 22.61
N SER A 432 2.22 17.03 23.71
CA SER A 432 2.94 18.29 23.97
C SER A 432 4.18 18.48 23.07
N LEU A 433 4.89 17.40 22.72
CA LEU A 433 6.12 17.50 21.90
C LEU A 433 5.85 17.50 20.40
N ALA A 434 4.89 16.69 19.94
CA ALA A 434 4.68 16.41 18.52
C ALA A 434 3.19 16.38 18.13
N GLY A 435 2.35 17.18 18.80
CA GLY A 435 0.90 17.24 18.59
C GLY A 435 0.47 17.46 17.13
N ASN A 436 1.21 18.24 16.34
CA ASN A 436 0.89 18.46 14.91
C ASN A 436 1.13 17.22 14.02
N TYR A 437 1.89 16.23 14.50
CA TYR A 437 2.22 15.02 13.75
C TYR A 437 1.45 13.77 14.22
N VAL A 438 0.59 13.92 15.24
CA VAL A 438 -0.22 12.81 15.77
C VAL A 438 -1.39 12.54 14.84
N LYS A 439 -1.57 11.27 14.48
CA LYS A 439 -2.74 10.82 13.69
C LYS A 439 -4.01 10.85 14.54
N GLU A 440 -5.13 11.20 13.91
CA GLU A 440 -6.46 11.29 14.54
C GLU A 440 -6.88 10.01 15.30
N GLN A 441 -6.50 8.84 14.80
CA GLN A 441 -6.80 7.55 15.45
C GLN A 441 -6.19 7.44 16.85
N ILE A 442 -4.97 7.97 17.03
CA ILE A 442 -4.26 7.96 18.32
C ILE A 442 -4.90 8.97 19.26
N LEU A 443 -5.26 10.15 18.76
CA LEU A 443 -6.00 11.16 19.52
C LEU A 443 -7.34 10.61 20.01
N SER A 444 -8.07 9.93 19.14
CA SER A 444 -9.33 9.26 19.48
C SER A 444 -9.15 8.15 20.53
N SER A 445 -8.06 7.38 20.44
CA SER A 445 -7.69 6.38 21.46
C SER A 445 -7.39 7.04 22.81
N PHE A 446 -6.67 8.17 22.80
CA PHE A 446 -6.36 8.94 24.00
C PHE A 446 -7.61 9.52 24.67
N VAL A 447 -8.51 10.11 23.89
CA VAL A 447 -9.82 10.59 24.37
C VAL A 447 -10.65 9.44 24.95
N ARG A 448 -10.67 8.29 24.26
CA ARG A 448 -11.34 7.06 24.74
C ARG A 448 -10.78 6.57 26.08
N LEU A 449 -9.45 6.60 26.26
CA LEU A 449 -8.80 6.20 27.50
C LEU A 449 -9.31 7.02 28.69
N ILE A 450 -9.45 8.35 28.50
CA ILE A 450 -9.96 9.27 29.53
C ILE A 450 -11.45 9.04 29.78
N ALA A 451 -12.24 8.87 28.71
CA ALA A 451 -13.67 8.62 28.81
C ALA A 451 -14.02 7.33 29.59
N THR A 452 -13.19 6.29 29.43
CA THR A 452 -13.38 4.99 30.07
C THR A 452 -12.91 4.96 31.53
N THR A 453 -12.04 5.89 31.93
CA THR A 453 -11.37 5.82 33.25
C THR A 453 -11.82 6.99 34.15
N PRO A 454 -12.95 6.87 34.88
CA PRO A 454 -13.53 7.97 35.65
C PRO A 454 -12.61 8.49 36.76
N GLU A 455 -11.86 7.59 37.41
CA GLU A 455 -10.94 7.92 38.51
C GLU A 455 -9.81 8.89 38.10
N LEU A 456 -9.41 8.86 36.83
CA LEU A 456 -8.34 9.71 36.29
C LEU A 456 -8.85 11.00 35.65
N GLN A 457 -10.15 11.21 35.49
CA GLN A 457 -10.70 12.33 34.73
C GLN A 457 -10.32 13.69 35.34
N THR A 458 -10.44 13.87 36.65
CA THR A 458 -10.10 15.14 37.30
C THR A 458 -8.60 15.47 37.15
N TYR A 459 -7.72 14.47 37.30
CA TYR A 459 -6.27 14.59 37.09
C TYR A 459 -5.95 14.92 35.63
N ALA A 460 -6.58 14.20 34.69
CA ALA A 460 -6.35 14.36 33.27
C ALA A 460 -6.71 15.76 32.78
N VAL A 461 -7.86 16.29 33.21
CA VAL A 461 -8.36 17.60 32.80
C VAL A 461 -7.50 18.73 33.38
N GLN A 462 -7.08 18.63 34.65
CA GLN A 462 -6.16 19.59 35.25
C GLN A 462 -4.82 19.64 34.52
N LYS A 463 -4.20 18.49 34.24
CA LYS A 463 -2.94 18.44 33.50
C LYS A 463 -3.08 18.90 32.05
N LEU A 464 -4.15 18.55 31.36
CA LEU A 464 -4.42 19.02 30.00
C LEU A 464 -4.59 20.54 29.96
N TYR A 465 -5.35 21.11 30.91
CA TYR A 465 -5.54 22.55 31.03
C TYR A 465 -4.21 23.29 31.25
N VAL A 466 -3.36 22.80 32.16
CA VAL A 466 -2.04 23.41 32.43
C VAL A 466 -1.13 23.35 31.21
N ASN A 467 -1.12 22.23 30.46
CA ASN A 467 -0.30 22.11 29.25
C ASN A 467 -0.84 22.98 28.11
N LEU A 468 -2.17 23.07 27.96
CA LEU A 468 -2.81 23.93 26.97
C LEU A 468 -2.54 25.42 27.23
N LYS A 469 -2.50 25.84 28.50
CA LYS A 469 -2.12 27.20 28.90
C LYS A 469 -0.66 27.51 28.59
N LYS A 470 0.23 26.51 28.59
CA LYS A 470 1.66 26.68 28.27
C LYS A 470 1.92 26.76 26.77
N ASP A 471 1.26 25.90 25.99
CA ASP A 471 1.49 25.81 24.55
C ASP A 471 0.18 25.55 23.79
N ILE A 472 -0.23 26.54 22.98
CA ILE A 472 -1.41 26.49 22.11
C ILE A 472 -1.06 26.12 20.66
N THR A 473 0.22 25.95 20.33
CA THR A 473 0.67 25.73 18.94
C THR A 473 0.44 24.30 18.46
N GLN A 474 0.21 23.37 19.38
CA GLN A 474 -0.01 21.96 19.10
C GLN A 474 -1.49 21.66 18.90
N GLU A 475 -1.87 21.26 17.69
CA GLU A 475 -3.26 21.02 17.30
C GLU A 475 -3.90 19.87 18.08
N SER A 476 -3.29 18.68 18.11
CA SER A 476 -3.86 17.52 18.80
C SER A 476 -3.98 17.73 20.32
N LEU A 477 -3.08 18.52 20.93
CA LEU A 477 -3.19 18.90 22.35
C LEU A 477 -4.40 19.82 22.57
N THR A 478 -4.60 20.78 21.68
CA THR A 478 -5.74 21.70 21.70
C THR A 478 -7.06 20.96 21.53
N GLN A 479 -7.14 20.02 20.59
CA GLN A 479 -8.33 19.20 20.37
C GLN A 479 -8.66 18.29 21.56
N ALA A 480 -7.66 17.57 22.10
CA ALA A 480 -7.82 16.75 23.31
C ALA A 480 -8.24 17.60 24.51
N GLY A 481 -7.56 18.73 24.72
CA GLY A 481 -7.83 19.66 25.81
C GLY A 481 -9.23 20.27 25.71
N ALA A 482 -9.64 20.73 24.53
CA ALA A 482 -10.96 21.31 24.31
C ALA A 482 -12.09 20.30 24.60
N TRP A 483 -11.95 19.07 24.11
CA TRP A 483 -12.94 18.02 24.39
C TRP A 483 -13.02 17.66 25.88
N CYS A 484 -11.87 17.43 26.53
CA CYS A 484 -11.83 17.07 27.95
C CYS A 484 -12.35 18.18 28.87
N VAL A 485 -11.99 19.44 28.60
CA VAL A 485 -12.50 20.60 29.35
C VAL A 485 -14.01 20.75 29.13
N GLY A 486 -14.51 20.55 27.90
CA GLY A 486 -15.94 20.63 27.61
C GLY A 486 -16.79 19.57 28.34
N GLU A 487 -16.32 18.32 28.42
CA GLU A 487 -17.04 17.22 29.08
C GLU A 487 -16.93 17.25 30.62
N TYR A 488 -15.74 17.58 31.13
CA TYR A 488 -15.37 17.40 32.54
C TYR A 488 -15.03 18.71 33.27
N ALA A 489 -15.56 19.86 32.81
CA ALA A 489 -15.40 21.14 33.50
C ALA A 489 -15.84 21.12 34.97
N ASP A 490 -16.91 20.38 35.31
CA ASP A 490 -17.36 20.24 36.70
C ASP A 490 -16.27 19.66 37.60
N ALA A 491 -15.48 18.72 37.08
CA ALA A 491 -14.38 18.09 37.79
C ALA A 491 -13.20 19.05 37.94
N LEU A 492 -12.93 19.87 36.92
CA LEU A 492 -11.91 20.93 36.96
C LEU A 492 -12.22 22.00 38.01
N LEU A 493 -13.48 22.46 38.07
CA LEU A 493 -13.92 23.51 38.99
C LEU A 493 -14.03 23.06 40.45
N LYS A 494 -14.37 21.78 40.69
CA LYS A 494 -14.48 21.24 42.05
C LYS A 494 -13.14 21.13 42.78
N GLY A 495 -12.03 21.09 42.05
CA GLY A 495 -10.68 20.94 42.63
C GLY A 495 -10.51 19.61 43.35
N GLY A 496 -9.78 18.66 42.76
CA GLY A 496 -9.46 17.39 43.42
C GLY A 496 -8.22 17.51 44.32
N GLN A 497 -8.23 16.86 45.49
CA GLN A 497 -7.01 16.49 46.21
C GLN A 497 -6.43 15.22 45.59
N TYR A 498 -5.16 15.26 45.23
CA TYR A 498 -4.41 14.10 44.71
C TYR A 498 -3.19 13.83 45.60
N GLU A 499 -2.78 12.56 45.66
CA GLU A 499 -1.71 12.06 46.54
C GLU A 499 -0.30 12.64 46.25
N GLU A 500 -0.11 13.50 45.25
CA GLU A 500 1.14 14.23 45.03
C GLU A 500 0.84 15.74 44.93
N GLU A 501 1.36 16.49 45.90
CA GLU A 501 1.11 17.89 46.25
C GLU A 501 1.34 18.96 45.15
N GLU A 502 1.60 18.62 43.89
CA GLU A 502 2.24 19.62 43.00
C GLU A 502 1.34 20.42 42.05
N LEU A 503 0.05 20.14 41.81
CA LEU A 503 -0.77 21.01 40.93
C LEU A 503 -2.29 21.01 41.22
N VAL A 504 -2.71 21.53 42.39
CA VAL A 504 -4.09 22.02 42.53
C VAL A 504 -4.07 23.53 42.29
N GLN A 505 -4.01 23.95 41.02
CA GLN A 505 -4.41 25.33 40.69
C GLN A 505 -5.93 25.39 40.71
N GLU A 506 -6.49 26.23 41.58
CA GLU A 506 -7.91 26.58 41.52
C GLU A 506 -8.18 27.29 40.19
N VAL A 507 -8.85 26.60 39.27
CA VAL A 507 -9.22 27.16 37.98
C VAL A 507 -10.59 27.81 38.11
N LYS A 508 -10.69 29.11 37.79
CA LYS A 508 -11.95 29.84 37.77
C LYS A 508 -12.62 29.77 36.40
N GLU A 509 -13.95 29.88 36.38
CA GLU A 509 -14.75 29.80 35.13
C GLU A 509 -14.29 30.82 34.07
N HIS A 510 -13.92 32.04 34.47
CA HIS A 510 -13.46 33.08 33.54
C HIS A 510 -12.15 32.73 32.83
N GLU A 511 -11.20 32.07 33.50
CA GLU A 511 -9.89 31.73 32.92
C GLU A 511 -10.02 30.70 31.80
N VAL A 512 -10.98 29.78 31.92
CA VAL A 512 -11.27 28.77 30.89
C VAL A 512 -11.85 29.44 29.64
N VAL A 513 -12.75 30.41 29.81
CA VAL A 513 -13.33 31.17 28.69
C VAL A 513 -12.27 32.05 28.04
N ASP A 514 -11.38 32.67 28.84
CA ASP A 514 -10.26 33.47 28.32
C ASP A 514 -9.29 32.62 27.49
N LEU A 515 -8.98 31.41 27.94
CA LEU A 515 -8.11 30.49 27.20
C LEU A 515 -8.72 30.08 25.84
N PHE A 516 -9.99 29.71 25.80
CA PHE A 516 -10.65 29.38 24.53
C PHE A 516 -10.81 30.59 23.61
N ALA A 517 -11.10 31.77 24.15
CA ALA A 517 -11.12 33.00 23.37
C ALA A 517 -9.73 33.35 22.81
N LEU A 518 -8.67 33.12 23.59
CA LEU A 518 -7.29 33.31 23.12
C LEU A 518 -6.95 32.37 21.97
N ILE A 519 -7.34 31.09 22.06
CA ILE A 519 -7.10 30.10 21.01
C ILE A 519 -7.89 30.45 19.75
N LEU A 520 -9.18 30.80 19.86
CA LEU A 520 -10.02 31.16 18.71
C LEU A 520 -9.54 32.42 17.97
N ASN A 521 -8.94 33.37 18.68
CA ASN A 521 -8.38 34.59 18.08
C ASN A 521 -6.94 34.41 17.57
N SER A 522 -6.34 33.24 17.80
CA SER A 522 -4.97 32.94 17.42
C SER A 522 -4.88 32.51 15.96
N SER A 523 -3.77 32.83 15.30
CA SER A 523 -3.47 32.34 13.94
C SER A 523 -3.21 30.83 13.87
N TYR A 524 -3.03 30.16 15.01
CA TYR A 524 -2.82 28.71 15.11
C TYR A 524 -4.14 27.92 15.15
N ALA A 525 -5.29 28.58 15.21
CA ALA A 525 -6.58 27.91 15.20
C ALA A 525 -6.87 27.31 13.81
N THR A 526 -6.82 25.98 13.72
CA THR A 526 -7.32 25.25 12.55
C THR A 526 -8.84 25.18 12.58
N GLN A 527 -9.46 24.90 11.43
CA GLN A 527 -10.90 24.71 11.32
C GLN A 527 -11.40 23.64 12.31
N VAL A 528 -10.72 22.49 12.35
CA VAL A 528 -11.06 21.37 13.25
C VAL A 528 -10.90 21.77 14.72
N SER A 529 -9.85 22.49 15.09
CA SER A 529 -9.69 22.97 16.47
C SER A 529 -10.81 23.93 16.88
N THR A 530 -11.21 24.83 15.98
CA THR A 530 -12.32 25.79 16.17
C THR A 530 -13.64 25.05 16.37
N GLU A 531 -13.90 24.04 15.56
CA GLU A 531 -15.03 23.13 15.63
C GLU A 531 -15.15 22.40 16.99
N TYR A 532 -14.02 21.91 17.52
CA TYR A 532 -13.96 21.29 18.86
C TYR A 532 -14.20 22.31 19.97
N ILE A 533 -13.60 23.50 19.88
CA ILE A 533 -13.75 24.56 20.88
C ILE A 533 -15.18 25.09 20.92
N ILE A 534 -15.83 25.31 19.77
CA ILE A 534 -17.24 25.76 19.71
C ILE A 534 -18.18 24.75 20.37
N THR A 535 -17.93 23.45 20.14
CA THR A 535 -18.67 22.36 20.79
C THR A 535 -18.42 22.34 22.31
N ALA A 536 -17.15 22.51 22.72
CA ALA A 536 -16.77 22.57 24.13
C ALA A 536 -17.40 23.77 24.85
N LEU A 537 -17.34 24.96 24.25
CA LEU A 537 -17.97 26.19 24.73
C LEU A 537 -19.47 25.99 24.96
N MET A 538 -20.16 25.31 24.03
CA MET A 538 -21.58 25.03 24.20
C MET A 538 -21.85 24.09 25.39
N LYS A 539 -21.04 23.04 25.57
CA LYS A 539 -21.14 22.15 26.74
C LYS A 539 -20.90 22.90 28.05
N LEU A 540 -19.91 23.80 28.09
CA LEU A 540 -19.61 24.64 29.27
C LEU A 540 -20.81 25.46 29.75
N THR A 541 -21.72 25.88 28.85
CA THR A 541 -22.93 26.63 29.25
C THR A 541 -23.87 25.87 30.18
N THR A 542 -23.80 24.55 30.19
CA THR A 542 -24.60 23.69 31.08
C THR A 542 -23.86 23.28 32.35
N ARG A 543 -22.55 23.53 32.40
CA ARG A 543 -21.64 23.12 33.50
C ARG A 543 -21.26 24.31 34.39
N PHE A 544 -21.16 25.50 33.82
CA PHE A 544 -20.89 26.74 34.56
C PHE A 544 -22.09 27.24 35.34
N SER A 545 -21.81 27.79 36.52
CA SER A 545 -22.82 28.37 37.41
C SER A 545 -22.93 29.89 37.24
N GLU A 546 -21.89 30.58 36.74
CA GLU A 546 -21.92 32.04 36.57
C GLU A 546 -22.65 32.48 35.28
N ALA A 547 -23.77 33.19 35.44
CA ALA A 547 -24.54 33.72 34.32
C ALA A 547 -23.76 34.72 33.44
N SER A 548 -22.79 35.44 34.02
CA SER A 548 -21.93 36.39 33.30
C SER A 548 -21.02 35.71 32.27
N GLN A 549 -20.49 34.52 32.60
CA GLN A 549 -19.63 33.74 31.70
C GLN A 549 -20.47 33.06 30.62
N VAL A 550 -21.67 32.58 30.94
CA VAL A 550 -22.59 32.01 29.94
C VAL A 550 -22.97 33.04 28.87
N GLU A 551 -23.23 34.29 29.27
CA GLU A 551 -23.52 35.37 28.31
C GLU A 551 -22.28 35.78 27.49
N ARG A 552 -21.08 35.65 28.06
CA ARG A 552 -19.83 35.85 27.33
C ARG A 552 -19.61 34.77 26.27
N ILE A 553 -19.86 33.50 26.60
CA ILE A 553 -19.82 32.38 25.65
C ILE A 553 -20.84 32.59 24.53
N ARG A 554 -22.06 33.04 24.86
CA ARG A 554 -23.09 33.37 23.86
C ARG A 554 -22.60 34.40 22.84
N ARG A 555 -21.94 35.48 23.29
CA ARG A 555 -21.36 36.50 22.40
C ARG A 555 -20.26 35.94 21.50
N LEU A 556 -19.39 35.07 22.03
CA LEU A 556 -18.35 34.39 21.24
C LEU A 556 -18.96 33.48 20.16
N LEU A 557 -20.01 32.73 20.48
CA LEU A 557 -20.71 31.90 19.49
C LEU A 557 -21.39 32.75 18.41
N GLN A 558 -21.99 33.87 18.79
CA GLN A 558 -22.61 34.81 17.84
C GLN A 558 -21.60 35.41 16.85
N SER A 559 -20.38 35.74 17.29
CA SER A 559 -19.35 36.25 16.36
C SER A 559 -18.93 35.24 15.29
N HIS A 560 -19.10 33.94 15.53
CA HIS A 560 -18.79 32.88 14.57
C HIS A 560 -19.96 32.49 13.65
N GLN A 561 -21.15 33.11 13.78
CA GLN A 561 -22.30 32.84 12.89
C GLN A 561 -22.07 33.31 11.45
N THR A 562 -21.20 34.29 11.26
CA THR A 562 -20.81 34.81 9.94
C THR A 562 -19.47 34.25 9.48
N SER A 563 -19.03 33.13 10.06
CA SER A 563 -17.82 32.44 9.58
C SER A 563 -17.99 31.98 8.14
N LEU A 564 -16.90 31.96 7.37
CA LEU A 564 -16.88 31.43 6.00
C LEU A 564 -16.92 29.89 5.98
N ASP A 565 -16.47 29.25 7.06
CA ASP A 565 -16.45 27.80 7.19
C ASP A 565 -17.85 27.28 7.52
N VAL A 566 -18.38 26.42 6.64
CA VAL A 566 -19.77 25.92 6.71
C VAL A 566 -20.05 25.16 8.01
N GLU A 567 -19.14 24.28 8.45
CA GLU A 567 -19.30 23.50 9.69
C GLU A 567 -19.30 24.40 10.94
N VAL A 568 -18.38 25.36 11.00
CA VAL A 568 -18.28 26.32 12.11
C VAL A 568 -19.53 27.21 12.16
N GLN A 569 -19.96 27.72 11.00
CA GLN A 569 -21.17 28.51 10.87
C GLN A 569 -22.40 27.70 11.29
N GLN A 570 -22.55 26.47 10.81
CA GLN A 570 -23.68 25.60 11.13
C GLN A 570 -23.77 25.37 12.64
N ARG A 571 -22.66 24.97 13.29
CA ARG A 571 -22.62 24.77 14.75
C ARG A 571 -22.92 26.05 15.52
N ALA A 572 -22.36 27.19 15.11
CA ALA A 572 -22.58 28.47 15.78
C ALA A 572 -24.06 28.93 15.70
N VAL A 573 -24.72 28.70 14.55
CA VAL A 573 -26.14 29.02 14.36
C VAL A 573 -27.04 28.06 15.13
N GLU A 574 -26.80 26.75 15.04
CA GLU A 574 -27.57 25.73 15.78
C GLU A 574 -27.45 25.91 17.29
N TYR A 575 -26.22 26.09 17.80
CA TYR A 575 -25.99 26.34 19.22
C TYR A 575 -26.58 27.68 19.67
N GLY A 576 -26.50 28.72 18.82
CA GLY A 576 -27.18 29.99 19.04
C GLY A 576 -28.70 29.86 19.21
N ASN A 577 -29.33 29.03 18.37
CA ASN A 577 -30.76 28.73 18.46
C ASN A 577 -31.09 27.91 19.71
N LEU A 578 -30.21 26.99 20.13
CA LEU A 578 -30.43 26.14 21.31
C LEU A 578 -30.48 26.94 22.63
N PHE A 579 -29.90 28.14 22.70
CA PHE A 579 -30.06 29.03 23.87
C PHE A 579 -31.51 29.47 24.12
N SER A 580 -32.39 29.41 23.11
CA SER A 580 -33.81 29.73 23.30
C SER A 580 -34.58 28.61 24.04
N PHE A 581 -34.01 27.40 24.13
CA PHE A 581 -34.63 26.23 24.73
C PHE A 581 -33.80 25.64 25.88
N ASP A 582 -33.77 26.30 27.05
CA ASP A 582 -32.87 25.93 28.17
C ASP A 582 -33.10 24.49 28.71
N GLN A 583 -34.35 24.03 28.81
CA GLN A 583 -34.65 22.67 29.27
C GLN A 583 -34.11 21.60 28.31
N ILE A 584 -34.27 21.81 27.01
CA ILE A 584 -33.78 20.90 25.96
C ILE A 584 -32.25 20.93 25.93
N ARG A 585 -31.65 22.12 26.06
CA ARG A 585 -30.20 22.32 26.09
C ARG A 585 -29.51 21.46 27.16
N ARG A 586 -30.05 21.40 28.37
CA ARG A 586 -29.49 20.59 29.46
C ARG A 586 -29.59 19.09 29.21
N GLY A 587 -30.69 18.63 28.58
CA GLY A 587 -30.88 17.22 28.24
C GLY A 587 -30.01 16.76 27.07
N VAL A 588 -29.85 17.59 26.03
CA VAL A 588 -29.04 17.24 24.85
C VAL A 588 -27.53 17.25 25.15
N LEU A 589 -27.09 18.11 26.08
CA LEU A 589 -25.68 18.27 26.45
C LEU A 589 -25.30 17.50 27.73
N GLU A 590 -25.95 16.36 27.99
CA GLU A 590 -25.51 15.43 29.04
C GLU A 590 -24.16 14.79 28.66
N LYS A 591 -23.47 14.20 29.65
CA LYS A 591 -22.17 13.57 29.43
C LYS A 591 -22.32 12.44 28.43
N MET A 592 -21.41 12.40 27.45
CA MET A 592 -21.42 11.34 26.45
C MET A 592 -21.16 9.98 27.12
N PRO A 593 -21.92 8.93 26.76
CA PRO A 593 -21.66 7.59 27.29
C PRO A 593 -20.27 7.12 26.85
N PRO A 594 -19.55 6.36 27.70
CA PRO A 594 -18.23 5.86 27.35
C PRO A 594 -18.34 4.96 26.11
N PRO A 595 -17.53 5.19 25.06
CA PRO A 595 -17.60 4.41 23.84
C PRO A 595 -17.25 2.94 24.14
N GLN A 596 -18.04 2.01 23.60
CA GLN A 596 -17.82 0.58 23.81
C GLN A 596 -16.43 0.17 23.29
N ILE A 597 -15.66 -0.54 24.10
CA ILE A 597 -14.38 -1.12 23.72
C ILE A 597 -14.67 -2.29 22.78
N LYS A 598 -14.90 -2.03 21.50
CA LYS A 598 -14.81 -3.10 20.50
C LYS A 598 -13.33 -3.47 20.39
N GLU A 599 -12.97 -4.73 20.58
CA GLU A 599 -11.58 -5.21 20.41
C GLU A 599 -11.02 -4.86 19.03
N SER A 600 -11.91 -4.74 18.03
CA SER A 600 -11.62 -4.26 16.67
C SER A 600 -11.37 -2.75 16.54
N SER A 601 -11.64 -1.96 17.59
CA SER A 601 -11.45 -0.50 17.62
C SER A 601 -10.21 -0.06 18.39
N ARG A 602 -9.48 -0.98 19.02
CA ARG A 602 -8.07 -0.70 19.36
C ARG A 602 -7.40 -0.28 18.06
N VAL A 603 -6.40 0.60 18.12
CA VAL A 603 -5.70 1.17 16.96
C VAL A 603 -5.09 0.09 16.02
N LEU A 604 -5.23 -1.18 16.37
CA LEU A 604 -4.77 -2.34 15.63
C LEU A 604 -5.95 -3.28 15.37
N GLY A 605 -5.91 -3.91 14.20
CA GLY A 605 -6.56 -5.20 13.99
C GLY A 605 -6.16 -6.23 15.05
N PRO A 606 -6.68 -7.47 14.96
CA PRO A 606 -6.53 -8.47 16.00
C PRO A 606 -5.06 -8.62 16.40
N ALA A 607 -4.80 -8.69 17.71
CA ALA A 607 -3.49 -9.09 18.22
C ALA A 607 -3.08 -10.38 17.48
N PRO A 608 -1.80 -10.56 17.09
CA PRO A 608 -1.37 -11.83 16.54
C PRO A 608 -1.57 -12.88 17.63
N THR A 609 -2.71 -13.57 17.58
CA THR A 609 -2.89 -14.86 18.24
C THR A 609 -1.74 -15.69 17.72
N LYS A 610 -0.85 -16.11 18.63
CA LYS A 610 0.20 -17.08 18.34
C LYS A 610 -0.41 -18.13 17.42
N LYS A 611 0.03 -18.18 16.16
CA LYS A 611 -0.24 -19.33 15.31
C LYS A 611 0.43 -20.49 16.03
N ALA A 612 -0.35 -21.24 16.80
CA ALA A 612 0.05 -22.56 17.22
C ALA A 612 0.35 -23.30 15.91
N LYS A 613 1.62 -23.66 15.70
CA LYS A 613 2.03 -24.59 14.65
C LYS A 613 1.22 -25.87 14.88
N ALA A 614 0.12 -26.02 14.17
CA ALA A 614 -0.56 -27.30 14.01
C ALA A 614 0.34 -28.14 13.10
N THR A 615 1.12 -29.01 13.72
CA THR A 615 1.88 -30.07 13.09
C THR A 615 0.92 -31.02 12.40
N ASN A 616 0.80 -30.90 11.08
CA ASN A 616 0.04 -31.85 10.26
C ASN A 616 0.86 -33.14 10.08
N ARG A 617 0.85 -34.02 11.09
CA ARG A 617 1.19 -35.43 10.91
C ARG A 617 -0.01 -36.13 10.27
N LYS A 618 0.07 -36.43 8.97
CA LYS A 618 -0.80 -37.42 8.33
C LYS A 618 -0.46 -38.81 8.89
N SER A 619 -1.19 -39.28 9.90
CA SER A 619 -1.23 -40.69 10.27
C SER A 619 -2.54 -41.33 9.79
N ARG A 620 -2.35 -42.27 8.86
CA ARG A 620 -3.22 -43.36 8.38
C ARG A 620 -4.44 -43.68 9.28
N VAL A 621 -5.63 -43.63 8.68
CA VAL A 621 -6.91 -44.07 9.26
C VAL A 621 -6.91 -45.58 9.48
N LEU A 622 -7.15 -46.00 10.72
CA LEU A 622 -7.72 -47.30 11.12
C LEU A 622 -9.03 -46.98 11.86
N LYS A 623 -10.16 -47.51 11.38
CA LYS A 623 -11.47 -47.55 12.08
C LYS A 623 -11.51 -48.80 12.99
N PRO A 624 -12.59 -49.06 13.76
CA PRO A 624 -13.26 -48.28 14.82
C PRO A 624 -13.52 -49.14 16.07
N THR A 625 -13.87 -48.57 17.25
CA THR A 625 -14.92 -49.14 18.13
C THR A 625 -15.29 -48.22 19.30
N GLU A 626 -16.57 -48.30 19.64
CA GLU A 626 -17.34 -47.61 20.68
C GLU A 626 -17.01 -48.13 22.09
N GLN A 627 -16.79 -47.24 23.07
CA GLN A 627 -17.31 -47.29 24.45
C GLN A 627 -16.68 -46.17 25.30
N ASP A 628 -17.37 -45.77 26.36
CA ASP A 628 -17.01 -44.76 27.38
C ASP A 628 -17.34 -43.29 27.09
N LEU A 629 -18.64 -43.05 26.92
CA LEU A 629 -19.31 -41.80 27.28
C LEU A 629 -20.38 -42.13 28.35
N LEU A 630 -20.00 -42.14 29.62
CA LEU A 630 -20.90 -42.13 30.79
C LEU A 630 -20.09 -41.88 32.06
N ASP A 631 -19.94 -40.61 32.45
CA ASP A 631 -20.29 -40.13 33.81
C ASP A 631 -19.68 -38.76 34.08
N LEU A 632 -20.53 -37.74 34.01
CA LEU A 632 -20.29 -36.46 34.65
C LEU A 632 -21.67 -35.82 34.88
N MET A 633 -22.29 -36.06 36.03
CA MET A 633 -23.35 -35.23 36.62
C MET A 633 -23.78 -35.78 38.00
N ASP A 634 -23.26 -35.21 39.10
CA ASP A 634 -24.07 -34.88 40.28
C ASP A 634 -23.33 -33.90 41.23
N ALA A 635 -24.06 -32.92 41.78
CA ALA A 635 -23.64 -32.04 42.89
C ALA A 635 -24.34 -32.54 44.20
N PRO A 636 -24.33 -31.92 45.42
CA PRO A 636 -23.64 -30.73 45.96
C PRO A 636 -23.12 -30.80 47.46
N ALA A 637 -22.33 -29.80 47.88
CA ALA A 637 -22.24 -29.11 49.21
C ALA A 637 -21.74 -29.86 50.52
N PRO A 638 -21.61 -29.20 51.72
CA PRO A 638 -20.34 -28.77 52.37
C PRO A 638 -20.11 -29.29 53.83
N THR A 639 -18.95 -29.00 54.48
CA THR A 639 -18.75 -28.48 55.89
C THR A 639 -17.36 -28.76 56.54
N THR A 640 -16.61 -27.67 56.79
CA THR A 640 -15.77 -27.23 57.95
C THR A 640 -14.98 -28.18 58.90
N SER A 641 -13.65 -27.92 59.04
CA SER A 641 -12.93 -27.52 60.30
C SER A 641 -11.41 -27.25 60.05
N GLY A 642 -10.85 -26.11 60.51
CA GLY A 642 -9.43 -25.68 60.35
C GLY A 642 -8.44 -26.30 61.37
N PRO A 643 -7.27 -25.68 61.72
CA PRO A 643 -6.51 -24.54 61.17
C PRO A 643 -5.00 -24.87 60.84
N ALA A 644 -4.28 -23.99 60.12
CA ALA A 644 -2.84 -23.66 60.34
C ALA A 644 -2.22 -22.81 59.19
N GLN A 645 -1.29 -21.94 59.57
CA GLN A 645 -0.64 -20.86 58.83
C GLN A 645 0.58 -21.31 57.98
N THR A 646 0.64 -20.73 56.77
CA THR A 646 1.81 -20.15 56.05
C THR A 646 3.24 -20.64 56.32
N THR A 647 3.93 -21.08 55.25
CA THR A 647 5.25 -20.60 54.79
C THR A 647 5.69 -21.38 53.55
N ASN A 648 5.99 -20.69 52.45
CA ASN A 648 6.98 -21.11 51.43
C ASN A 648 7.36 -19.87 50.59
N SER A 649 7.75 -18.82 51.30
CA SER A 649 8.40 -17.61 50.79
C SER A 649 9.90 -17.66 51.12
N ASP A 650 10.56 -18.79 50.87
CA ASP A 650 11.94 -19.02 51.35
C ASP A 650 12.83 -19.83 50.38
N LEU A 651 12.73 -19.51 49.09
CA LEU A 651 13.78 -19.80 48.09
C LEU A 651 14.31 -18.53 47.40
N LEU A 652 13.85 -17.35 47.84
CA LEU A 652 14.28 -16.04 47.32
C LEU A 652 15.06 -15.22 48.36
N ALA A 653 15.33 -15.79 49.54
CA ALA A 653 16.21 -15.22 50.56
C ALA A 653 17.65 -15.77 50.54
N ASP A 654 18.00 -16.68 49.60
CA ASP A 654 19.31 -17.36 49.58
C ASP A 654 20.23 -16.97 48.38
N ILE A 655 19.92 -15.88 47.66
CA ILE A 655 20.80 -15.35 46.60
C ILE A 655 21.11 -13.85 46.73
N LEU A 656 20.42 -13.11 47.61
CA LEU A 656 20.60 -11.65 47.74
C LEU A 656 20.70 -11.18 49.21
N GLY A 657 21.88 -11.35 49.79
CA GLY A 657 22.31 -10.63 51.01
C GLY A 657 23.32 -11.45 51.80
N GLY A 658 24.63 -11.37 51.53
CA GLY A 658 25.44 -10.27 52.06
C GLY A 658 25.99 -10.64 53.44
N SER A 659 27.05 -11.45 53.49
CA SER A 659 27.74 -11.80 54.73
C SER A 659 28.83 -10.76 55.06
N ALA A 660 28.69 -10.09 56.19
CA ALA A 660 29.82 -9.64 57.00
C ALA A 660 29.41 -9.33 58.44
N SER A 661 29.98 -10.03 59.43
CA SER A 661 30.90 -9.41 60.42
C SER A 661 31.20 -10.31 61.64
N THR A 662 32.49 -10.40 62.01
CA THR A 662 33.02 -10.18 63.40
C THR A 662 34.55 -9.85 63.34
N PRO A 663 35.13 -9.03 64.26
CA PRO A 663 36.34 -8.17 64.10
C PRO A 663 37.55 -8.58 65.04
N PRO A 664 38.63 -7.80 65.36
CA PRO A 664 39.13 -6.41 65.05
C PRO A 664 40.68 -6.35 64.71
N PRO A 665 41.49 -5.25 64.90
CA PRO A 665 41.26 -3.79 65.06
C PRO A 665 42.13 -2.86 64.15
N THR A 666 41.72 -1.59 63.96
CA THR A 666 42.48 -0.39 64.42
C THR A 666 41.70 0.93 64.21
N SER A 667 41.46 1.59 65.37
CA SER A 667 41.36 3.04 65.65
C SER A 667 40.34 3.98 64.97
N THR A 668 39.29 4.28 65.75
CA THR A 668 38.81 5.60 66.23
C THR A 668 38.32 6.69 65.24
N SER A 669 36.98 6.78 65.10
CA SER A 669 36.05 7.89 65.50
C SER A 669 36.40 9.38 65.23
N PRO A 670 35.42 10.32 65.28
CA PRO A 670 34.12 10.42 64.58
C PRO A 670 33.81 11.88 64.09
N HIS A 671 32.55 12.17 63.70
CA HIS A 671 31.83 13.47 63.56
C HIS A 671 31.53 14.09 62.17
N ALA A 672 30.25 14.50 62.01
CA ALA A 672 29.69 15.48 61.06
C ALA A 672 29.99 16.95 61.52
N PRO A 673 29.51 18.09 60.94
CA PRO A 673 28.66 18.38 59.75
C PRO A 673 29.08 19.65 58.89
N GLN A 674 28.42 19.87 57.72
CA GLN A 674 28.19 21.15 56.97
C GLN A 674 29.41 22.11 56.61
N PRO A 675 29.24 23.35 56.06
CA PRO A 675 29.09 23.72 54.62
C PRO A 675 30.05 24.85 54.09
N ALA A 676 29.90 25.22 52.80
CA ALA A 676 30.12 26.54 52.15
C ALA A 676 31.51 27.03 51.61
N ASN A 677 31.45 27.51 50.36
CA ASN A 677 32.11 28.66 49.69
C ASN A 677 33.65 28.79 49.49
N VAL A 678 34.06 28.76 48.19
CA VAL A 678 34.91 29.68 47.36
C VAL A 678 35.99 30.61 48.01
N PRO A 679 36.95 31.23 47.25
CA PRO A 679 37.50 31.01 45.89
C PRO A 679 39.04 31.33 45.72
N SER A 680 39.52 31.16 44.47
CA SER A 680 40.56 31.94 43.75
C SER A 680 42.04 31.94 44.19
N ILE A 681 42.96 31.59 43.25
CA ILE A 681 43.99 32.50 42.69
C ILE A 681 44.79 31.81 41.57
N MET A 682 44.70 32.31 40.33
CA MET A 682 45.84 32.55 39.40
C MET A 682 45.34 32.93 38.00
N ASP A 683 45.08 34.23 37.89
CA ASP A 683 45.36 35.04 36.73
C ASP A 683 46.85 35.42 36.79
N LEU A 684 47.66 35.12 35.76
CA LEU A 684 48.96 35.75 35.58
C LEU A 684 49.50 35.57 34.15
N PHE A 685 49.33 36.62 33.35
CA PHE A 685 50.12 37.11 32.22
C PHE A 685 49.35 37.27 30.90
N GLY A 686 48.78 38.46 30.72
CA GLY A 686 48.19 38.94 29.47
C GLY A 686 49.11 39.83 28.62
N THR A 687 48.51 40.56 27.68
CA THR A 687 48.88 41.91 27.17
C THR A 687 47.77 42.40 26.21
N GLY A 688 47.27 43.64 26.38
CA GLY A 688 46.40 44.37 25.42
C GLY A 688 47.21 45.24 24.44
N PRO A 689 46.66 46.23 23.68
CA PRO A 689 45.40 46.97 23.92
C PRO A 689 44.54 47.37 22.67
N ASN A 690 43.40 48.04 22.92
CA ASN A 690 42.54 48.90 22.04
C ASN A 690 41.73 48.22 20.91
N GLN A 691 40.45 48.53 20.61
CA GLN A 691 39.69 49.78 20.72
C GLN A 691 38.15 49.54 20.83
N SER A 692 37.47 50.47 21.50
CA SER A 692 36.03 50.73 21.75
C SER A 692 35.17 51.03 20.50
N THR A 693 33.83 50.82 20.44
CA THR A 693 32.74 51.75 20.89
C THR A 693 31.35 51.13 20.48
N THR A 694 30.36 50.91 21.37
CA THR A 694 29.14 51.73 21.72
C THR A 694 28.21 52.09 20.53
N SER A 695 26.87 52.11 20.58
CA SER A 695 25.81 51.85 21.58
C SER A 695 24.41 52.13 20.99
N SER A 696 23.38 51.41 21.47
CA SER A 696 22.03 51.86 21.86
C SER A 696 21.09 52.71 20.94
N ALA A 697 19.94 52.09 20.63
CA ALA A 697 18.58 52.42 21.10
C ALA A 697 17.74 53.59 20.51
N GLN A 698 16.44 53.26 20.40
CA GLN A 698 15.22 54.10 20.50
C GLN A 698 14.63 54.81 19.27
N THR A 699 13.39 54.41 18.97
CA THR A 699 12.29 55.17 18.34
C THR A 699 11.97 56.44 19.16
N PRO A 700 11.37 57.51 18.59
CA PRO A 700 9.89 57.61 18.53
C PRO A 700 9.25 58.43 17.37
N VAL A 701 8.05 57.96 16.99
CA VAL A 701 6.79 58.58 16.48
C VAL A 701 6.64 60.03 15.95
N GLY A 702 5.75 60.15 14.93
CA GLY A 702 4.84 61.29 14.67
C GLY A 702 4.48 61.46 13.18
N LEU A 703 3.45 60.81 12.60
CA LEU A 703 1.99 61.08 12.61
C LEU A 703 1.53 62.11 11.54
N ASP A 704 0.72 61.63 10.57
CA ASP A 704 -0.41 62.28 9.83
C ASP A 704 -0.54 61.66 8.41
N LEU A 705 -1.70 61.39 7.78
CA LEU A 705 -3.11 61.66 8.05
C LEU A 705 -3.98 60.79 7.09
N MET A 706 -5.00 60.13 7.65
CA MET A 706 -6.28 59.61 7.10
C MET A 706 -6.48 59.22 5.61
N GLY A 707 -6.68 57.90 5.39
CA GLY A 707 -7.93 57.27 4.89
C GLY A 707 -8.39 57.48 3.45
N ASN A 708 -8.41 56.43 2.60
CA ASN A 708 -9.54 55.49 2.48
C ASN A 708 -9.31 54.37 1.43
N SER A 709 -9.57 53.13 1.86
CA SER A 709 -10.14 51.98 1.12
C SER A 709 -9.65 51.56 -0.29
N SER A 710 -9.02 50.39 -0.38
CA SER A 710 -9.70 49.20 -0.96
C SER A 710 -8.98 47.88 -0.59
N PRO A 711 -9.73 46.77 -0.42
CA PRO A 711 -9.27 45.57 0.26
C PRO A 711 -8.66 44.56 -0.71
N GLN A 712 -7.48 44.02 -0.36
CA GLN A 712 -6.96 42.78 -0.94
C GLN A 712 -7.83 41.61 -0.45
N THR A 713 -8.62 41.06 -1.37
CA THR A 713 -9.33 39.79 -1.20
C THR A 713 -8.36 38.64 -1.00
N GLN A 714 -8.59 37.90 0.09
CA GLN A 714 -8.09 36.56 0.34
C GLN A 714 -8.46 35.63 -0.82
N ALA A 715 -7.45 34.93 -1.35
CA ALA A 715 -7.64 33.84 -2.30
C ALA A 715 -8.30 32.65 -1.57
N SER A 716 -9.56 32.39 -1.91
CA SER A 716 -10.28 31.16 -1.60
C SER A 716 -9.55 29.96 -2.18
N GLN A 717 -9.59 28.82 -1.49
CA GLN A 717 -9.12 27.52 -2.00
C GLN A 717 -9.68 27.27 -3.41
N VAL A 718 -8.79 27.10 -4.37
CA VAL A 718 -9.11 26.80 -5.77
C VAL A 718 -9.42 25.32 -5.85
N GLU A 719 -10.69 24.94 -6.03
CA GLU A 719 -11.02 23.62 -6.58
C GLU A 719 -10.21 23.42 -7.88
N LEU A 720 -9.54 22.28 -8.01
CA LEU A 720 -8.75 21.92 -9.20
C LEU A 720 -9.64 21.86 -10.44
N GLY A 721 -9.75 22.97 -11.17
CA GLY A 721 -10.40 23.02 -12.48
C GLY A 721 -9.75 22.06 -13.48
N HIS A 722 -10.55 21.44 -14.33
CA HIS A 722 -10.06 20.46 -15.30
C HIS A 722 -9.31 21.15 -16.46
N PRO A 723 -8.08 20.73 -16.80
CA PRO A 723 -7.35 21.33 -17.91
C PRO A 723 -8.08 21.06 -19.23
N CYS A 724 -8.36 22.12 -19.98
CA CYS A 724 -9.00 22.04 -21.29
C CYS A 724 -8.05 22.40 -22.45
N TYR A 725 -7.04 23.25 -22.21
CA TYR A 725 -6.06 23.66 -23.22
C TYR A 725 -4.73 24.06 -22.56
N SER A 726 -3.60 23.70 -23.18
CA SER A 726 -2.27 24.12 -22.74
C SER A 726 -1.34 24.19 -23.95
N ALA A 727 -1.15 25.38 -24.52
CA ALA A 727 -0.23 25.63 -25.63
C ALA A 727 0.15 27.12 -25.75
N ASN A 728 1.36 27.37 -26.30
CA ASN A 728 2.01 28.70 -26.42
C ASN A 728 1.88 29.54 -25.15
N ASP A 729 2.34 28.98 -24.03
CA ASP A 729 2.39 29.62 -22.70
C ASP A 729 1.02 30.04 -22.12
N LEU A 730 -0.10 29.61 -22.71
CA LEU A 730 -1.44 29.79 -22.18
C LEU A 730 -2.02 28.45 -21.70
N SER A 731 -2.36 28.39 -20.41
CA SER A 731 -3.10 27.28 -19.81
C SER A 731 -4.55 27.70 -19.55
N VAL A 732 -5.51 26.86 -19.92
CA VAL A 732 -6.94 27.10 -19.66
C VAL A 732 -7.53 25.92 -18.91
N THR A 733 -8.10 26.17 -17.74
CA THR A 733 -8.82 25.17 -16.92
C THR A 733 -10.30 25.53 -16.82
N ILE A 734 -11.18 24.53 -16.77
CA ILE A 734 -12.63 24.72 -16.63
C ILE A 734 -13.11 24.06 -15.33
N GLN A 735 -13.77 24.85 -14.50
CA GLN A 735 -14.46 24.41 -13.30
C GLN A 735 -15.96 24.44 -13.56
N VAL A 736 -16.68 23.38 -13.19
CA VAL A 736 -18.12 23.26 -13.43
C VAL A 736 -18.85 23.13 -12.10
N GLN A 737 -19.80 24.02 -11.86
CA GLN A 737 -20.69 24.02 -10.71
C GLN A 737 -22.13 23.78 -11.16
N ARG A 738 -22.83 22.83 -10.55
CA ARG A 738 -24.22 22.47 -10.87
C ARG A 738 -25.14 22.91 -9.73
N ASN A 739 -26.14 23.73 -10.04
CA ASN A 739 -27.15 24.14 -9.05
C ASN A 739 -28.35 23.19 -9.07
N ALA A 740 -29.07 23.09 -7.95
CA ALA A 740 -30.21 22.17 -7.74
C ALA A 740 -31.35 22.32 -8.77
N GLU A 741 -31.42 23.43 -9.49
CA GLU A 741 -32.45 23.74 -10.50
C GLU A 741 -32.06 23.34 -11.95
N GLY A 742 -30.92 22.67 -12.16
CA GLY A 742 -30.49 22.21 -13.49
C GLY A 742 -29.81 23.29 -14.36
N LEU A 743 -29.42 24.41 -13.74
CA LEU A 743 -28.53 25.41 -14.33
C LEU A 743 -27.07 25.05 -14.01
N ILE A 744 -26.23 24.98 -15.05
CA ILE A 744 -24.80 24.69 -14.94
C ILE A 744 -24.03 25.99 -15.10
N GLN A 745 -23.17 26.32 -14.13
CA GLN A 745 -22.24 27.44 -14.19
C GLN A 745 -20.83 26.89 -14.41
N ALA A 746 -20.25 27.15 -15.58
CA ALA A 746 -18.87 26.81 -15.89
C ALA A 746 -17.99 28.06 -15.81
N VAL A 747 -16.80 27.96 -15.23
CA VAL A 747 -15.81 29.04 -15.15
C VAL A 747 -14.54 28.56 -15.84
N ALA A 748 -14.17 29.22 -16.93
CA ALA A 748 -12.89 29.02 -17.60
C ALA A 748 -11.85 29.98 -17.00
N ARG A 749 -10.73 29.46 -16.50
CA ARG A 749 -9.59 30.24 -16.00
C ARG A 749 -8.44 30.15 -16.98
N PHE A 750 -7.96 31.30 -17.44
CA PHE A 750 -6.81 31.48 -18.33
C PHE A 750 -5.62 31.87 -17.47
N GLN A 751 -4.49 31.22 -17.65
CA GLN A 751 -3.24 31.48 -16.93
C GLN A 751 -2.10 31.61 -17.93
N ASN A 752 -1.38 32.74 -17.88
CA ASN A 752 -0.16 32.93 -18.65
C ASN A 752 1.03 32.34 -17.89
N LEU A 753 1.59 31.25 -18.42
CA LEU A 753 2.72 30.52 -17.86
C LEU A 753 4.08 31.10 -18.27
N SER A 754 4.11 32.11 -19.16
CA SER A 754 5.36 32.75 -19.56
C SER A 754 5.91 33.67 -18.46
N ALA A 755 7.24 33.73 -18.37
CA ALA A 755 7.95 34.56 -17.38
C ALA A 755 8.28 35.98 -17.89
N SER A 756 8.10 36.26 -19.20
CA SER A 756 8.58 37.49 -19.83
C SER A 756 7.69 38.09 -20.92
N THR A 757 6.63 37.41 -21.38
CA THR A 757 5.78 37.86 -22.49
C THR A 757 4.34 38.10 -22.07
N SER A 758 3.75 39.23 -22.50
CA SER A 758 2.31 39.47 -22.33
C SER A 758 1.51 38.91 -23.50
N LEU A 759 0.35 38.32 -23.21
CA LEU A 759 -0.63 37.90 -24.21
C LEU A 759 -1.71 38.97 -24.32
N SER A 760 -2.06 39.36 -25.53
CA SER A 760 -3.11 40.35 -25.80
C SER A 760 -4.30 39.70 -26.50
N HIS A 761 -5.47 40.33 -26.42
CA HIS A 761 -6.71 39.85 -27.06
C HIS A 761 -7.13 38.41 -26.70
N VAL A 762 -6.91 38.01 -25.43
CA VAL A 762 -7.31 36.69 -24.94
C VAL A 762 -8.83 36.61 -24.85
N GLY A 763 -9.43 35.59 -25.47
CA GLY A 763 -10.86 35.35 -25.42
C GLY A 763 -11.25 33.92 -25.76
N LEU A 764 -12.36 33.48 -25.20
CA LEU A 764 -12.96 32.17 -25.46
C LEU A 764 -14.35 32.35 -26.05
N GLN A 765 -14.62 31.61 -27.13
CA GLN A 765 -15.97 31.37 -27.62
C GLN A 765 -16.33 29.92 -27.31
N ALA A 766 -17.59 29.66 -27.01
CA ALA A 766 -18.07 28.31 -26.75
C ALA A 766 -19.40 28.06 -27.42
N ALA A 767 -19.61 26.81 -27.83
CA ALA A 767 -20.86 26.33 -28.40
C ALA A 767 -21.31 25.07 -27.66
N VAL A 768 -22.64 24.99 -27.44
CA VAL A 768 -23.35 23.84 -26.87
C VAL A 768 -24.25 23.22 -27.95
N PRO A 769 -24.68 21.95 -27.80
CA PRO A 769 -25.69 21.34 -28.67
C PRO A 769 -26.99 22.16 -28.73
N LYS A 770 -27.73 22.09 -29.86
CA LYS A 770 -28.96 22.88 -30.10
C LYS A 770 -30.05 22.71 -29.02
N SER A 771 -30.00 21.64 -28.22
CA SER A 771 -30.92 21.37 -27.12
C SER A 771 -30.62 22.15 -25.84
N GLN A 772 -29.52 22.89 -25.77
CA GLN A 772 -29.06 23.63 -24.58
C GLN A 772 -28.95 25.14 -24.89
N LYS A 773 -29.16 25.99 -23.88
CA LYS A 773 -28.96 27.45 -24.01
C LYS A 773 -27.70 27.86 -23.26
N LEU A 774 -26.78 28.53 -23.95
CA LEU A 774 -25.51 29.05 -23.42
C LEU A 774 -25.56 30.59 -23.36
N GLN A 775 -25.24 31.15 -22.19
CA GLN A 775 -24.96 32.57 -21.99
C GLN A 775 -23.50 32.72 -21.56
N LEU A 776 -22.69 33.38 -22.38
CA LEU A 776 -21.27 33.63 -22.11
C LEU A 776 -21.11 35.05 -21.54
N LEU A 777 -20.44 35.18 -20.40
CA LEU A 777 -20.11 36.48 -19.80
C LEU A 777 -18.77 36.98 -20.32
N ASN A 778 -18.53 38.28 -20.15
CA ASN A 778 -17.27 38.91 -20.55
C ASN A 778 -16.09 38.35 -19.76
N ILE A 779 -14.91 38.30 -20.38
CA ILE A 779 -13.66 37.93 -19.72
C ILE A 779 -13.24 39.03 -18.74
N SER A 780 -12.63 38.65 -17.61
CA SER A 780 -12.20 39.60 -16.57
C SER A 780 -11.06 40.52 -17.02
N SER A 781 -10.17 40.05 -17.89
CA SER A 781 -9.12 40.84 -18.55
C SER A 781 -8.78 40.23 -19.91
N SER A 782 -8.71 41.06 -20.96
CA SER A 782 -8.27 40.66 -22.30
C SER A 782 -6.75 40.71 -22.49
N GLU A 783 -6.01 41.27 -21.53
CA GLU A 783 -4.55 41.33 -21.51
C GLU A 783 -4.01 40.53 -20.31
N LEU A 784 -3.13 39.56 -20.58
CA LEU A 784 -2.51 38.71 -19.57
C LEU A 784 -1.01 38.98 -19.50
N TYR A 785 -0.58 39.63 -18.42
CA TYR A 785 0.84 39.79 -18.08
C TYR A 785 1.46 38.45 -17.63
N PRO A 786 2.81 38.33 -17.62
CA PRO A 786 3.49 37.15 -17.09
C PRO A 786 3.00 36.76 -15.69
N GLY A 787 2.48 35.53 -15.53
CA GLY A 787 1.95 35.02 -14.26
C GLY A 787 0.55 35.53 -13.87
N ALA A 788 -0.13 36.31 -14.72
CA ALA A 788 -1.49 36.78 -14.46
C ALA A 788 -2.55 35.75 -14.89
N ASP A 789 -3.68 35.76 -14.17
CA ASP A 789 -4.84 34.93 -14.46
C ASP A 789 -6.05 35.78 -14.85
N ALA A 790 -6.85 35.29 -15.80
CA ALA A 790 -8.17 35.83 -16.12
C ALA A 790 -9.23 34.74 -16.01
N THR A 791 -10.47 35.11 -15.75
CA THR A 791 -11.60 34.17 -15.72
C THR A 791 -12.71 34.61 -16.66
N GLN A 792 -13.41 33.63 -17.23
CA GLN A 792 -14.59 33.84 -18.06
C GLN A 792 -15.67 32.85 -17.66
N MET A 793 -16.84 33.38 -17.31
CA MET A 793 -17.97 32.58 -16.81
C MET A 793 -18.98 32.27 -17.91
N MET A 794 -19.56 31.08 -17.85
CA MET A 794 -20.52 30.54 -18.80
C MET A 794 -21.71 29.96 -18.03
N ARG A 795 -22.93 30.35 -18.38
CA ARG A 795 -24.17 29.77 -17.82
C ARG A 795 -24.85 28.92 -18.89
N ILE A 796 -25.05 27.64 -18.59
CA ILE A 796 -25.69 26.66 -19.47
C ILE A 796 -26.98 26.16 -18.82
N SER A 797 -28.11 26.24 -19.52
CA SER A 797 -29.40 25.68 -19.09
C SER A 797 -29.85 24.54 -20.00
N GLY A 798 -30.53 23.54 -19.43
CA GLY A 798 -31.14 22.42 -20.16
C GLY A 798 -30.27 21.18 -20.31
N CYS A 799 -29.22 21.01 -19.50
CA CYS A 799 -28.33 19.84 -19.54
C CYS A 799 -28.64 18.86 -18.40
N LYS A 800 -29.04 17.62 -18.73
CA LYS A 800 -29.33 16.53 -17.76
C LYS A 800 -28.19 15.52 -17.60
N GLY A 801 -27.08 15.67 -18.35
CA GLY A 801 -25.96 14.72 -18.43
C GLY A 801 -24.59 15.41 -18.35
N PRO A 802 -23.48 14.77 -18.76
CA PRO A 802 -22.16 15.41 -18.79
C PRO A 802 -22.13 16.55 -19.81
N LEU A 803 -21.58 17.71 -19.40
CA LEU A 803 -21.50 18.89 -20.24
C LEU A 803 -20.52 18.68 -21.40
N ARG A 804 -20.97 18.97 -22.63
CA ARG A 804 -20.16 18.91 -23.85
C ARG A 804 -20.03 20.30 -24.44
N LEU A 805 -18.81 20.80 -24.53
CA LEU A 805 -18.48 22.13 -25.04
C LEU A 805 -17.57 22.03 -26.26
N ARG A 806 -17.86 22.83 -27.28
CA ARG A 806 -16.93 23.12 -28.36
C ARG A 806 -16.38 24.53 -28.15
N LEU A 807 -15.12 24.60 -27.77
CA LEU A 807 -14.39 25.80 -27.38
C LEU A 807 -13.55 26.31 -28.55
N ARG A 808 -13.47 27.63 -28.71
CA ARG A 808 -12.57 28.31 -29.64
C ARG A 808 -11.82 29.39 -28.88
N ILE A 809 -10.52 29.22 -28.72
CA ILE A 809 -9.62 30.06 -27.91
C ILE A 809 -8.83 30.95 -28.87
N GLY A 810 -8.89 32.27 -28.68
CA GLY A 810 -8.13 33.24 -29.47
C GLY A 810 -7.24 34.10 -28.59
N TYR A 811 -6.00 34.36 -29.02
CA TYR A 811 -5.04 35.25 -28.36
C TYR A 811 -3.93 35.68 -29.31
N ASP A 812 -3.36 36.86 -29.08
CA ASP A 812 -2.21 37.40 -29.82
C ASP A 812 -0.93 37.22 -29.00
N HIS A 813 -0.01 36.41 -29.53
CA HIS A 813 1.29 36.13 -28.93
C HIS A 813 2.39 36.99 -29.60
N PRO A 814 3.29 37.66 -28.86
CA PRO A 814 4.30 38.56 -29.42
C PRO A 814 5.23 37.92 -30.47
N SER A 815 5.49 36.61 -30.36
CA SER A 815 6.35 35.86 -31.30
C SER A 815 5.62 34.98 -32.32
N VAL A 816 4.35 34.61 -32.08
CA VAL A 816 3.59 33.67 -32.94
C VAL A 816 2.50 34.40 -33.73
N GLY A 817 2.19 35.65 -33.37
CA GLY A 817 1.09 36.41 -33.95
C GLY A 817 -0.26 35.95 -33.39
N LYS A 818 -1.31 36.12 -34.19
CA LYS A 818 -2.68 35.79 -33.80
C LYS A 818 -2.94 34.28 -33.86
N VAL A 819 -3.16 33.67 -32.70
CA VAL A 819 -3.47 32.24 -32.53
C VAL A 819 -4.97 32.08 -32.31
N LEU A 820 -5.56 31.08 -32.96
CA LEU A 820 -6.97 30.78 -32.85
C LEU A 820 -7.22 29.27 -32.98
N ASP A 821 -7.40 28.62 -31.83
CA ASP A 821 -7.47 27.17 -31.70
C ASP A 821 -8.87 26.70 -31.29
N GLN A 822 -9.22 25.46 -31.68
CA GLN A 822 -10.52 24.87 -31.40
C GLN A 822 -10.38 23.54 -30.63
N VAL A 823 -11.08 23.42 -29.51
CA VAL A 823 -11.03 22.25 -28.61
C VAL A 823 -12.44 21.74 -28.34
N ASN A 824 -12.65 20.43 -28.40
CA ASN A 824 -13.88 19.80 -27.91
C ASN A 824 -13.62 19.26 -26.49
N TRP A 825 -14.36 19.72 -25.49
CA TRP A 825 -14.21 19.36 -24.08
C TRP A 825 -15.49 18.69 -23.55
N THR A 826 -15.34 17.61 -22.78
CA THR A 826 -16.44 16.87 -22.16
C THR A 826 -16.16 16.64 -20.68
N GLU A 827 -17.17 16.85 -19.84
CA GLU A 827 -17.12 16.61 -18.39
C GLU A 827 -16.84 15.13 -18.06
N PRO A 828 -15.93 14.81 -17.11
CA PRO A 828 -15.66 13.44 -16.68
C PRO A 828 -16.87 12.81 -15.96
N SER A 829 -17.31 11.60 -16.34
CA SER A 829 -18.39 10.85 -15.68
C SER A 829 -17.85 9.76 -14.75
N ALA A 830 -18.44 9.58 -13.56
CA ALA A 830 -18.14 8.46 -12.68
C ALA A 830 -18.52 7.10 -13.33
N GLY A 831 -17.64 6.10 -13.24
CA GLY A 831 -17.92 4.75 -13.74
C GLY A 831 -18.90 3.98 -12.84
N GLY A 832 -19.71 3.09 -13.44
CA GLY A 832 -20.59 2.17 -12.70
C GLY A 832 -19.94 0.80 -12.51
N PHE A 833 -20.14 0.18 -11.34
CA PHE A 833 -19.65 -1.17 -11.00
C PHE A 833 -20.80 -2.05 -10.52
N THR A 834 -20.63 -3.37 -10.59
CA THR A 834 -21.68 -4.33 -10.23
C THR A 834 -21.54 -4.81 -8.79
N ILE A 835 -22.66 -4.90 -8.09
CA ILE A 835 -22.75 -5.42 -6.72
C ILE A 835 -23.00 -6.93 -6.78
N THR A 836 -22.19 -7.73 -6.07
CA THR A 836 -22.29 -9.20 -6.03
C THR A 836 -22.81 -9.74 -4.70
N CYS A 837 -22.83 -8.92 -3.64
CA CYS A 837 -23.40 -9.29 -2.34
C CYS A 837 -24.92 -9.08 -2.29
N ALA A 838 -25.58 -9.71 -1.32
CA ALA A 838 -26.99 -9.46 -1.05
C ALA A 838 -27.18 -8.10 -0.35
N PRO A 839 -28.36 -7.46 -0.47
CA PRO A 839 -28.69 -6.24 0.27
C PRO A 839 -28.58 -6.39 1.80
N SER A 840 -28.91 -7.57 2.34
CA SER A 840 -28.78 -7.87 3.77
C SER A 840 -27.32 -7.81 4.25
N SER A 841 -26.35 -8.15 3.40
CA SER A 841 -24.92 -8.11 3.75
C SER A 841 -24.43 -6.67 3.99
N ALA A 842 -25.10 -5.69 3.38
CA ALA A 842 -24.85 -4.27 3.61
C ALA A 842 -25.61 -3.71 4.82
N ALA A 843 -26.64 -4.42 5.30
CA ALA A 843 -27.46 -4.03 6.45
C ALA A 843 -27.15 -4.92 7.66
N SER A 844 -26.41 -4.39 8.63
CA SER A 844 -26.05 -5.10 9.88
C SER A 844 -27.30 -5.61 10.63
N CYS A 845 -27.71 -6.87 10.43
CA CYS A 845 -28.83 -7.45 11.15
C CYS A 845 -28.43 -8.44 12.26
N ASP A 846 -27.31 -9.16 12.16
CA ASP A 846 -27.02 -10.28 13.08
C ASP A 846 -25.80 -10.13 14.00
N GLY A 847 -25.10 -8.98 14.00
CA GLY A 847 -24.04 -8.67 14.97
C GLY A 847 -22.77 -9.55 14.92
N LEU A 848 -22.77 -10.66 14.19
CA LEU A 848 -21.66 -11.61 14.03
C LEU A 848 -20.67 -11.21 12.93
N VAL A 849 -21.11 -10.46 11.91
CA VAL A 849 -20.29 -10.04 10.76
C VAL A 849 -20.54 -8.56 10.49
N ALA A 850 -19.47 -7.79 10.27
CA ALA A 850 -19.58 -6.38 9.92
C ALA A 850 -20.26 -6.21 8.55
N PRO A 851 -21.13 -5.20 8.36
CA PRO A 851 -21.76 -4.95 7.07
C PRO A 851 -20.71 -4.66 6.02
N TYR A 852 -20.82 -5.29 4.85
CA TYR A 852 -19.87 -5.13 3.75
C TYR A 852 -20.60 -5.02 2.41
N LEU A 853 -19.94 -4.35 1.46
CA LEU A 853 -20.36 -4.24 0.08
C LEU A 853 -19.32 -4.94 -0.80
N GLU A 854 -19.75 -5.92 -1.60
CA GLU A 854 -18.90 -6.65 -2.53
C GLU A 854 -19.14 -6.13 -3.96
N LEU A 855 -18.07 -5.67 -4.62
CA LEU A 855 -18.12 -5.08 -5.96
C LEU A 855 -17.26 -5.87 -6.95
N ALA A 856 -17.79 -6.15 -8.13
CA ALA A 856 -17.02 -6.65 -9.27
C ALA A 856 -16.43 -5.50 -10.07
N VAL A 857 -15.10 -5.37 -10.05
CA VAL A 857 -14.36 -4.24 -10.65
C VAL A 857 -13.27 -4.77 -11.56
N GLN A 858 -13.33 -4.44 -12.86
CA GLN A 858 -12.26 -4.73 -13.80
C GLN A 858 -11.07 -3.80 -13.56
N GLN A 859 -9.85 -4.33 -13.62
CA GLN A 859 -8.64 -3.49 -13.59
C GLN A 859 -8.56 -2.67 -14.88
N SER A 860 -8.92 -1.39 -14.78
CA SER A 860 -8.91 -0.45 -15.89
C SER A 860 -8.16 0.82 -15.47
N PRO A 861 -6.91 1.01 -15.92
CA PRO A 861 -6.12 2.20 -15.58
C PRO A 861 -6.66 3.47 -16.23
N GLU A 862 -7.47 3.34 -17.29
CA GLU A 862 -8.09 4.48 -18.00
C GLU A 862 -9.28 5.07 -17.23
N ASN A 863 -9.97 4.26 -16.42
CA ASN A 863 -11.05 4.73 -15.55
C ASN A 863 -10.49 5.13 -14.19
N ALA A 864 -10.47 6.44 -13.89
CA ALA A 864 -9.93 6.97 -12.65
C ALA A 864 -10.51 6.33 -11.38
N VAL A 865 -11.79 5.94 -11.38
CA VAL A 865 -12.44 5.29 -10.23
C VAL A 865 -11.98 3.83 -10.08
N ALA A 866 -11.84 3.11 -11.20
CA ALA A 866 -11.30 1.75 -11.17
C ALA A 866 -9.81 1.78 -10.80
N ALA A 867 -9.03 2.69 -11.37
CA ALA A 867 -7.62 2.89 -11.04
C ALA A 867 -7.40 3.23 -9.56
N TRP A 868 -8.34 3.95 -8.94
CA TRP A 868 -8.32 4.22 -7.50
C TRP A 868 -8.57 2.95 -6.68
N LEU A 869 -9.56 2.14 -7.03
CA LEU A 869 -9.87 0.87 -6.35
C LEU A 869 -8.74 -0.18 -6.47
N TRP A 870 -7.90 -0.08 -7.51
CA TRP A 870 -6.75 -0.96 -7.74
C TRP A 870 -5.43 -0.44 -7.15
N GLN A 871 -5.46 0.62 -6.33
CA GLN A 871 -4.29 1.04 -5.56
C GLN A 871 -3.93 0.03 -4.46
N PRO A 872 -2.68 0.05 -3.95
CA PRO A 872 -2.31 -0.79 -2.80
C PRO A 872 -3.29 -0.61 -1.64
N ALA A 873 -3.74 -1.71 -1.05
CA ALA A 873 -4.77 -1.71 -0.01
C ALA A 873 -4.45 -0.75 1.16
N GLU A 874 -3.17 -0.59 1.49
CA GLU A 874 -2.67 0.34 2.52
C GLU A 874 -3.06 1.81 2.28
N LYS A 875 -3.30 2.22 1.02
CA LYS A 875 -3.70 3.58 0.65
C LYS A 875 -5.21 3.79 0.61
N ILE A 876 -5.96 2.70 0.44
CA ILE A 876 -7.42 2.73 0.31
C ILE A 876 -8.07 2.52 1.68
N ILE A 877 -7.52 1.64 2.52
CA ILE A 877 -8.07 1.30 3.83
C ILE A 877 -8.07 2.55 4.72
N GLY A 878 -9.25 2.91 5.23
CA GLY A 878 -9.46 4.10 6.06
C GLY A 878 -9.94 5.34 5.30
N SER A 879 -10.04 5.27 3.96
CA SER A 879 -10.66 6.33 3.16
C SER A 879 -12.20 6.22 3.15
N HIS A 880 -12.89 7.36 3.17
CA HIS A 880 -14.34 7.39 3.04
C HIS A 880 -14.76 7.24 1.58
N LEU A 881 -15.59 6.23 1.30
CA LEU A 881 -16.14 5.98 -0.03
C LEU A 881 -17.61 6.40 -0.07
N HIS A 882 -17.95 7.37 -0.93
CA HIS A 882 -19.32 7.70 -1.24
C HIS A 882 -19.83 6.81 -2.38
N VAL A 883 -20.73 5.88 -2.05
CA VAL A 883 -21.32 4.96 -3.04
C VAL A 883 -22.71 5.47 -3.43
N ARG A 884 -22.92 5.67 -4.73
CA ARG A 884 -24.25 5.92 -5.30
C ARG A 884 -24.76 4.64 -5.94
N ILE A 885 -25.85 4.09 -5.40
CA ILE A 885 -26.48 2.89 -5.94
C ILE A 885 -27.54 3.30 -6.97
N GLY A 886 -27.53 2.64 -8.14
CA GLY A 886 -28.49 2.84 -9.21
C GLY A 886 -28.28 1.83 -10.34
N GLY A 887 -29.23 1.77 -11.28
CA GLY A 887 -29.20 0.83 -12.40
C GLY A 887 -30.62 0.42 -12.81
N SER A 888 -30.78 -0.07 -14.04
CA SER A 888 -32.06 -0.58 -14.55
C SER A 888 -32.17 -2.12 -14.50
N PHE A 889 -31.04 -2.82 -14.34
CA PHE A 889 -30.96 -4.28 -14.28
C PHE A 889 -30.94 -4.72 -12.82
N VAL A 890 -32.12 -4.71 -12.19
CA VAL A 890 -32.31 -4.99 -10.76
C VAL A 890 -33.46 -5.99 -10.56
N LEU A 891 -33.51 -6.60 -9.37
CA LEU A 891 -34.59 -7.48 -8.92
C LEU A 891 -35.15 -6.93 -7.59
N PRO A 892 -36.45 -6.59 -7.48
CA PRO A 892 -37.50 -6.59 -8.51
C PRO A 892 -37.23 -5.62 -9.66
N PRO A 893 -37.65 -5.92 -10.91
CA PRO A 893 -37.52 -4.98 -12.01
C PRO A 893 -38.44 -3.75 -11.80
N PRO A 894 -37.99 -2.52 -12.12
CA PRO A 894 -38.77 -1.30 -11.86
C PRO A 894 -40.12 -1.24 -12.60
N SER A 895 -40.24 -2.00 -13.71
CA SER A 895 -41.46 -2.12 -14.51
C SER A 895 -42.51 -3.07 -13.93
N HIS A 896 -42.11 -3.99 -13.02
CA HIS A 896 -43.01 -4.92 -12.33
C HIS A 896 -42.73 -4.89 -10.82
N PRO A 897 -43.33 -3.93 -10.09
CA PRO A 897 -43.07 -3.74 -8.66
C PRO A 897 -43.65 -4.85 -7.75
N GLN A 898 -44.47 -5.77 -8.27
CA GLN A 898 -45.04 -6.90 -7.53
C GLN A 898 -44.70 -8.23 -8.25
N LEU A 899 -43.85 -9.05 -7.63
CA LEU A 899 -43.47 -10.39 -8.12
C LEU A 899 -44.54 -11.47 -7.90
N GLU A 900 -45.70 -11.13 -7.32
CA GLU A 900 -46.73 -12.10 -6.91
C GLU A 900 -47.33 -12.91 -8.08
N ASN A 901 -47.21 -12.44 -9.32
CA ASN A 901 -47.70 -13.11 -10.54
C ASN A 901 -46.61 -13.89 -11.30
N ILE A 902 -45.37 -13.95 -10.78
CA ILE A 902 -44.25 -14.63 -11.42
C ILE A 902 -44.02 -15.96 -10.71
N GLU A 903 -44.15 -17.06 -11.44
CA GLU A 903 -43.93 -18.42 -10.91
C GLU A 903 -42.50 -18.91 -11.18
N ARG A 904 -41.83 -18.36 -12.20
CA ARG A 904 -40.53 -18.84 -12.65
C ARG A 904 -39.57 -17.71 -13.05
N ILE A 905 -38.30 -17.82 -12.65
CA ILE A 905 -37.22 -16.91 -13.07
C ILE A 905 -36.11 -17.71 -13.76
N VAL A 906 -35.69 -17.24 -14.93
CA VAL A 906 -34.61 -17.84 -15.71
C VAL A 906 -33.42 -16.88 -15.76
N PHE A 907 -32.30 -17.29 -15.16
CA PHE A 907 -31.04 -16.57 -15.17
C PHE A 907 -30.10 -17.16 -16.22
N VAL A 908 -29.61 -16.35 -17.15
CA VAL A 908 -28.66 -16.75 -18.19
C VAL A 908 -27.40 -15.89 -18.07
N ALA A 909 -26.27 -16.53 -17.78
CA ALA A 909 -24.98 -15.87 -17.63
C ALA A 909 -23.97 -16.35 -18.67
N GLY A 910 -23.21 -15.43 -19.26
CA GLY A 910 -22.02 -15.70 -20.07
C GLY A 910 -20.75 -15.13 -19.42
N GLY A 911 -19.82 -16.00 -19.03
CA GLY A 911 -18.54 -15.63 -18.42
C GLY A 911 -18.71 -14.72 -17.20
N VAL A 912 -18.13 -13.52 -17.23
CA VAL A 912 -18.24 -12.51 -16.16
C VAL A 912 -19.66 -11.95 -15.96
N GLY A 913 -20.59 -12.19 -16.89
CA GLY A 913 -22.00 -11.79 -16.76
C GLY A 913 -22.75 -12.45 -15.59
N ILE A 914 -22.14 -13.40 -14.88
CA ILE A 914 -22.71 -14.00 -13.67
C ILE A 914 -22.75 -13.02 -12.48
N ASN A 915 -21.90 -11.98 -12.47
CA ASN A 915 -21.75 -11.03 -11.37
C ASN A 915 -23.07 -10.42 -10.85
N PRO A 916 -23.89 -9.76 -11.70
CA PRO A 916 -25.15 -9.17 -11.22
C PRO A 916 -26.18 -10.24 -10.82
N LEU A 917 -26.11 -11.45 -11.39
CA LEU A 917 -27.05 -12.51 -11.09
C LEU A 917 -26.77 -13.14 -9.71
N MET A 918 -25.52 -13.11 -9.24
CA MET A 918 -25.14 -13.62 -7.92
C MET A 918 -25.80 -12.84 -6.78
N SER A 919 -25.88 -11.51 -6.88
CA SER A 919 -26.57 -10.69 -5.88
C SER A 919 -28.08 -10.92 -5.90
N MET A 920 -28.68 -11.07 -7.09
CA MET A 920 -30.09 -11.43 -7.24
C MET A 920 -30.42 -12.81 -6.66
N LEU A 921 -29.60 -13.83 -6.94
CA LEU A 921 -29.74 -15.18 -6.40
C LEU A 921 -29.61 -15.19 -4.87
N SER A 922 -28.64 -14.44 -4.33
CA SER A 922 -28.45 -14.34 -2.87
C SER A 922 -29.65 -13.65 -2.22
N TYR A 923 -30.21 -12.60 -2.85
CA TYR A 923 -31.42 -11.93 -2.36
C TYR A 923 -32.65 -12.85 -2.35
N ILE A 924 -32.82 -13.68 -3.39
CA ILE A 924 -33.88 -14.70 -3.44
C ILE A 924 -33.70 -15.71 -2.29
N ALA A 925 -32.47 -16.17 -2.05
CA ALA A 925 -32.17 -17.18 -1.03
C ALA A 925 -32.37 -16.70 0.42
N GLU A 926 -32.34 -15.39 0.66
CA GLU A 926 -32.45 -14.80 2.01
C GLU A 926 -33.87 -14.31 2.33
N THR A 927 -34.72 -14.12 1.33
CA THR A 927 -36.06 -13.56 1.51
C THR A 927 -37.11 -14.67 1.47
N ASP A 928 -37.70 -15.00 2.61
CA ASP A 928 -38.70 -16.09 2.78
C ASP A 928 -39.91 -15.98 1.82
N GLY A 929 -40.22 -14.77 1.35
CA GLY A 929 -41.30 -14.49 0.39
C GLY A 929 -41.11 -15.10 -1.01
N PHE A 930 -39.91 -15.57 -1.36
CA PHE A 930 -39.61 -16.15 -2.68
C PHE A 930 -39.48 -17.68 -2.69
N SER A 931 -39.81 -18.34 -1.57
CA SER A 931 -39.75 -19.81 -1.44
C SER A 931 -40.61 -20.62 -2.44
N ARG A 932 -41.56 -19.97 -3.13
CA ARG A 932 -42.42 -20.58 -4.16
C ARG A 932 -41.92 -20.42 -5.60
N LEU A 933 -40.86 -19.64 -5.85
CA LEU A 933 -40.35 -19.39 -7.21
C LEU A 933 -39.45 -20.54 -7.69
N ASP A 934 -39.70 -21.02 -8.90
CA ASP A 934 -38.81 -21.95 -9.59
C ASP A 934 -37.69 -21.16 -10.31
N VAL A 935 -36.43 -21.37 -9.91
CA VAL A 935 -35.28 -20.65 -10.44
C VAL A 935 -34.42 -21.57 -11.31
N SER A 936 -34.28 -21.22 -12.60
CA SER A 936 -33.42 -21.93 -13.53
C SER A 936 -32.18 -21.09 -13.87
N VAL A 937 -30.99 -21.55 -13.51
CA VAL A 937 -29.72 -20.86 -13.79
C VAL A 937 -28.96 -21.58 -14.90
N PHE A 938 -28.71 -20.90 -16.00
CA PHE A 938 -27.90 -21.35 -17.13
C PHE A 938 -26.61 -20.54 -17.19
N TYR A 939 -25.48 -21.17 -16.92
CA TYR A 939 -24.18 -20.49 -16.88
C TYR A 939 -23.22 -21.05 -17.94
N THR A 940 -22.89 -20.23 -18.93
CA THR A 940 -21.90 -20.55 -19.96
C THR A 940 -20.54 -19.96 -19.59
N SER A 941 -19.51 -20.80 -19.46
CA SER A 941 -18.15 -20.34 -19.17
C SER A 941 -17.09 -21.11 -19.93
N LYS A 942 -15.92 -20.50 -20.10
CA LYS A 942 -14.76 -21.18 -20.67
C LYS A 942 -14.05 -21.96 -19.57
N LEU A 943 -13.75 -23.24 -19.80
CA LEU A 943 -12.98 -24.04 -18.85
C LEU A 943 -11.54 -23.49 -18.79
N PRO A 944 -11.01 -23.12 -17.61
CA PRO A 944 -9.63 -22.66 -17.47
C PRO A 944 -8.62 -23.77 -17.82
N ASP A 945 -7.47 -23.40 -18.37
CA ASP A 945 -6.42 -24.38 -18.75
C ASP A 945 -5.75 -25.03 -17.52
N ARG A 946 -5.79 -24.34 -16.37
CA ARG A 946 -5.42 -24.84 -15.03
C ARG A 946 -6.63 -24.74 -14.08
N GLY A 947 -7.08 -25.87 -13.51
CA GLY A 947 -8.16 -25.95 -12.52
C GLY A 947 -9.40 -26.76 -12.96
N GLY A 948 -10.30 -27.05 -12.00
CA GLY A 948 -11.56 -27.75 -12.21
C GLY A 948 -12.78 -26.81 -12.29
N LEU A 949 -13.99 -27.32 -12.07
CA LEU A 949 -15.19 -26.48 -11.98
C LEU A 949 -15.12 -25.44 -10.84
N GLU A 950 -14.31 -25.71 -9.82
CA GLU A 950 -14.10 -24.84 -8.65
C GLU A 950 -13.40 -23.52 -8.99
N SER A 951 -12.64 -23.46 -10.08
CA SER A 951 -11.97 -22.22 -10.53
C SER A 951 -12.89 -21.31 -11.34
N ILE A 952 -14.12 -21.74 -11.64
CA ILE A 952 -15.10 -20.93 -12.34
C ILE A 952 -15.85 -20.05 -11.32
N LEU A 953 -15.93 -18.75 -11.64
CA LEU A 953 -16.49 -17.72 -10.77
C LEU A 953 -17.89 -18.09 -10.23
N PHE A 954 -18.04 -18.03 -8.90
CA PHE A 954 -19.27 -18.29 -8.11
C PHE A 954 -19.92 -19.67 -8.21
N VAL A 955 -19.32 -20.65 -8.90
CA VAL A 955 -19.93 -21.98 -9.06
C VAL A 955 -20.17 -22.67 -7.71
N GLN A 956 -19.20 -22.63 -6.79
CA GLN A 956 -19.36 -23.22 -5.46
C GLN A 956 -20.47 -22.54 -4.65
N ARG A 957 -20.55 -21.20 -4.71
CA ARG A 957 -21.56 -20.42 -3.97
C ARG A 957 -22.96 -20.69 -4.51
N ILE A 958 -23.13 -20.73 -5.84
CA ILE A 958 -24.42 -21.06 -6.47
C ILE A 958 -24.81 -22.50 -6.16
N ALA A 959 -23.89 -23.46 -6.33
CA ALA A 959 -24.17 -24.87 -6.03
C ALA A 959 -24.59 -25.08 -4.58
N ALA A 960 -23.95 -24.38 -3.62
CA ALA A 960 -24.34 -24.43 -2.22
C ALA A 960 -25.76 -23.90 -1.97
N LEU A 961 -26.19 -22.82 -2.65
CA LEU A 961 -27.55 -22.28 -2.51
C LEU A 961 -28.63 -23.28 -2.95
N PHE A 962 -28.38 -24.04 -4.01
CA PHE A 962 -29.29 -25.10 -4.48
C PHE A 962 -29.19 -26.37 -3.63
N ALA A 963 -27.99 -26.74 -3.14
CA ALA A 963 -27.78 -27.91 -2.30
C ALA A 963 -28.43 -27.75 -0.91
N ASP A 964 -28.34 -26.55 -0.32
CA ASP A 964 -28.96 -26.21 0.97
C ASP A 964 -30.49 -26.05 0.88
N GLY A 965 -31.08 -26.14 -0.31
CA GLY A 965 -32.52 -25.95 -0.54
C GLY A 965 -33.02 -24.52 -0.34
N ARG A 966 -32.12 -23.53 -0.27
CA ARG A 966 -32.48 -22.10 -0.13
C ARG A 966 -33.04 -21.52 -1.41
N VAL A 967 -32.69 -22.11 -2.56
CA VAL A 967 -33.23 -21.78 -3.88
C VAL A 967 -33.79 -23.06 -4.50
N MET A 968 -35.07 -23.03 -4.86
CA MET A 968 -35.72 -24.15 -5.56
C MET A 968 -35.51 -24.01 -7.07
N GLY A 969 -35.07 -25.07 -7.73
CA GLY A 969 -35.01 -25.14 -9.19
C GLY A 969 -33.79 -25.90 -9.73
N LYS A 970 -33.25 -25.47 -10.87
CA LYS A 970 -32.19 -26.19 -11.62
C LYS A 970 -30.99 -25.30 -11.89
N PHE A 971 -29.79 -25.84 -11.70
CA PHE A 971 -28.53 -25.19 -12.09
C PHE A 971 -27.82 -26.00 -13.19
N LYS A 972 -27.67 -25.38 -14.36
CA LYS A 972 -27.08 -25.97 -15.55
C LYS A 972 -25.89 -25.16 -16.04
N MET A 973 -24.79 -25.84 -16.33
CA MET A 973 -23.54 -25.25 -16.80
C MET A 973 -23.18 -25.70 -18.22
N HIS A 974 -22.78 -24.74 -19.04
CA HIS A 974 -22.29 -24.96 -20.40
C HIS A 974 -20.80 -24.63 -20.48
N LEU A 975 -19.98 -25.65 -20.73
CA LEU A 975 -18.52 -25.49 -20.83
C LEU A 975 -18.08 -25.37 -22.29
N THR A 976 -17.27 -24.34 -22.53
CA THR A 976 -16.57 -24.12 -23.81
C THR A 976 -15.06 -24.16 -23.59
N GLY A 977 -14.27 -24.66 -24.54
CA GLY A 977 -12.82 -24.83 -24.35
C GLY A 977 -12.16 -25.56 -25.52
N SER A 978 -10.83 -25.71 -25.46
CA SER A 978 -10.11 -26.53 -26.44
C SER A 978 -10.52 -28.01 -26.29
N PRO A 979 -10.42 -28.83 -27.37
CA PRO A 979 -10.74 -30.25 -27.30
C PRO A 979 -9.95 -31.00 -26.21
N GLU A 980 -8.71 -30.57 -25.94
CA GLU A 980 -7.83 -31.15 -24.94
C GLU A 980 -8.31 -30.86 -23.50
N SER A 981 -8.70 -29.61 -23.20
CA SER A 981 -9.23 -29.23 -21.88
C SER A 981 -10.54 -29.95 -21.56
N LEU A 982 -11.41 -30.13 -22.56
CA LEU A 982 -12.66 -30.89 -22.44
C LEU A 982 -12.40 -32.41 -22.25
N GLN A 983 -11.41 -32.98 -22.96
CA GLN A 983 -11.02 -34.39 -22.79
C GLN A 983 -10.39 -34.65 -21.41
N ARG A 984 -9.59 -33.72 -20.89
CA ARG A 984 -9.03 -33.77 -19.52
C ARG A 984 -10.15 -33.81 -18.48
N PHE A 985 -11.16 -32.94 -18.63
CA PHE A 985 -12.33 -32.94 -17.78
C PHE A 985 -13.10 -34.27 -17.80
N LYS A 986 -13.30 -34.88 -18.98
CA LYS A 986 -13.95 -36.21 -19.12
C LYS A 986 -13.21 -37.33 -18.41
N ARG A 987 -11.87 -37.35 -18.46
CA ARG A 987 -11.06 -38.39 -17.78
C ARG A 987 -11.10 -38.27 -16.25
N CYS A 988 -11.19 -37.04 -15.72
CA CYS A 988 -11.19 -36.76 -14.29
C CYS A 988 -12.57 -36.83 -13.60
N ARG A 989 -13.63 -37.22 -14.32
CA ARG A 989 -15.04 -37.18 -13.85
C ARG A 989 -15.32 -37.97 -12.56
N LYS A 990 -14.45 -38.91 -12.18
CA LYS A 990 -14.56 -39.65 -10.89
C LYS A 990 -13.97 -38.91 -9.68
N SER A 991 -13.16 -37.87 -9.88
CA SER A 991 -12.35 -37.24 -8.81
C SER A 991 -12.81 -35.83 -8.38
N HIS A 992 -13.82 -35.25 -9.02
CA HIS A 992 -14.33 -33.92 -8.69
C HIS A 992 -15.83 -34.01 -8.34
N ARG A 993 -16.13 -34.59 -7.16
CA ARG A 993 -17.44 -34.39 -6.52
C ARG A 993 -17.42 -33.01 -5.87
N VAL A 994 -17.71 -31.97 -6.66
CA VAL A 994 -18.05 -30.66 -6.10
C VAL A 994 -19.54 -30.71 -5.77
N ILE A 995 -19.87 -31.34 -4.65
CA ILE A 995 -21.15 -31.29 -3.94
C ILE A 995 -22.35 -31.89 -4.73
N ASP A 996 -22.82 -33.06 -4.28
CA ASP A 996 -24.08 -33.75 -4.60
C ASP A 996 -24.88 -33.32 -5.84
N ASN A 997 -24.89 -34.18 -6.89
CA ASN A 997 -25.95 -34.41 -7.91
C ASN A 997 -26.77 -33.25 -8.53
N ASN A 998 -26.52 -31.97 -8.22
CA ASN A 998 -27.43 -30.85 -8.51
C ASN A 998 -26.89 -29.90 -9.60
N VAL A 999 -25.69 -30.15 -10.15
CA VAL A 999 -25.13 -29.36 -11.26
C VAL A 999 -25.13 -30.19 -12.55
N GLU A 1000 -25.97 -29.80 -13.51
CA GLU A 1000 -25.99 -30.41 -14.85
C GLU A 1000 -24.93 -29.76 -15.74
N VAL A 1001 -23.89 -30.48 -16.14
CA VAL A 1001 -22.81 -29.96 -17.01
C VAL A 1001 -22.97 -30.48 -18.44
N GLN A 1002 -23.03 -29.56 -19.41
CA GLN A 1002 -23.09 -29.84 -20.84
C GLN A 1002 -21.94 -29.16 -21.61
N GLU A 1003 -21.55 -29.77 -22.74
CA GLU A 1003 -20.49 -29.25 -23.61
C GLU A 1003 -21.09 -28.43 -24.75
N GLY A 1004 -20.47 -27.30 -25.06
CA GLY A 1004 -20.88 -26.44 -26.18
C GLY A 1004 -21.55 -25.14 -25.73
N ARG A 1005 -21.97 -24.34 -26.71
CA ARG A 1005 -22.65 -23.06 -26.45
C ARG A 1005 -24.12 -23.31 -26.14
N LEU A 1006 -24.66 -22.54 -25.20
CA LEU A 1006 -26.08 -22.55 -24.87
C LEU A 1006 -26.94 -22.23 -26.10
N SER A 1007 -27.95 -23.05 -26.35
CA SER A 1007 -28.94 -22.84 -27.41
C SER A 1007 -30.26 -22.30 -26.85
N ALA A 1008 -30.98 -21.47 -27.62
CA ALA A 1008 -32.25 -20.90 -27.17
C ALA A 1008 -33.35 -21.96 -26.93
N ALA A 1009 -33.25 -23.12 -27.59
CA ALA A 1009 -34.18 -24.24 -27.42
C ALA A 1009 -34.10 -24.88 -26.02
N GLU A 1010 -32.95 -24.81 -25.36
CA GLU A 1010 -32.75 -25.35 -24.01
C GLU A 1010 -33.29 -24.45 -22.90
N LEU A 1011 -33.62 -23.20 -23.22
CA LEU A 1011 -34.33 -22.28 -22.33
C LEU A 1011 -35.85 -22.59 -22.29
N CYS A 1012 -36.32 -23.54 -23.10
CA CYS A 1012 -37.72 -23.94 -23.17
C CYS A 1012 -38.17 -24.67 -21.89
N PRO A 1013 -39.33 -24.32 -21.31
CA PRO A 1013 -39.96 -25.14 -20.27
C PRO A 1013 -40.28 -26.55 -20.78
N ASP A 1014 -40.20 -27.54 -19.89
CA ASP A 1014 -40.84 -28.83 -20.11
C ASP A 1014 -42.34 -28.59 -20.35
N PRO A 1015 -42.97 -29.13 -21.41
CA PRO A 1015 -44.36 -28.82 -21.80
C PRO A 1015 -45.45 -29.31 -20.82
N LYS A 1016 -45.07 -29.73 -19.61
CA LYS A 1016 -45.98 -30.29 -18.59
C LYS A 1016 -46.38 -29.31 -17.50
N ASN A 1017 -45.72 -28.15 -17.33
CA ASN A 1017 -46.03 -27.19 -16.27
C ASN A 1017 -46.07 -25.73 -16.79
N GLY A 1018 -47.25 -25.11 -16.73
CA GLY A 1018 -47.37 -23.66 -16.49
C GLY A 1018 -47.35 -22.71 -17.70
N ASP A 1019 -48.16 -21.66 -17.58
CA ASP A 1019 -48.43 -20.62 -18.57
C ASP A 1019 -47.17 -19.79 -18.90
N GLN A 1020 -46.88 -19.55 -20.19
CA GLN A 1020 -45.65 -18.85 -20.62
C GLN A 1020 -45.59 -17.38 -20.14
N SER A 1021 -46.73 -16.82 -19.73
CA SER A 1021 -46.87 -15.46 -19.21
C SER A 1021 -46.38 -15.26 -17.77
N SER A 1022 -46.07 -16.32 -17.01
CA SER A 1022 -45.60 -16.22 -15.62
C SER A 1022 -44.07 -16.34 -15.44
N SER A 1023 -43.30 -16.30 -16.55
CA SER A 1023 -41.83 -16.46 -16.55
C SER A 1023 -41.08 -15.13 -16.81
N LEU A 1024 -40.02 -14.87 -16.04
CA LEU A 1024 -39.15 -13.70 -16.19
C LEU A 1024 -37.71 -14.12 -16.53
N PHE A 1025 -37.11 -13.48 -17.54
CA PHE A 1025 -35.77 -13.82 -18.05
C PHE A 1025 -34.77 -12.71 -17.77
N TYR A 1026 -33.63 -13.07 -17.18
CA TYR A 1026 -32.47 -12.19 -16.98
C TYR A 1026 -31.28 -12.74 -17.76
N ILE A 1027 -30.83 -12.02 -18.78
CA ILE A 1027 -29.75 -12.44 -19.68
C ILE A 1027 -28.58 -11.46 -19.55
N CYS A 1028 -27.43 -11.97 -19.12
CA CYS A 1028 -26.23 -11.16 -18.90
C CYS A 1028 -24.99 -11.82 -19.50
N GLY A 1029 -24.30 -11.12 -20.41
CA GLY A 1029 -23.11 -11.67 -21.07
C GLY A 1029 -22.67 -10.88 -22.30
N PRO A 1030 -21.81 -11.47 -23.16
CA PRO A 1030 -21.32 -10.84 -24.39
C PRO A 1030 -22.46 -10.34 -25.29
N PRO A 1031 -22.35 -9.16 -25.93
CA PRO A 1031 -23.40 -8.61 -26.78
C PRO A 1031 -23.91 -9.60 -27.83
N THR A 1032 -23.01 -10.37 -28.44
CA THR A 1032 -23.34 -11.39 -29.45
C THR A 1032 -24.22 -12.51 -28.91
N MET A 1033 -24.00 -12.92 -27.66
CA MET A 1033 -24.82 -13.94 -26.98
C MET A 1033 -26.17 -13.35 -26.57
N THR A 1034 -26.15 -12.19 -25.91
CA THR A 1034 -27.36 -11.53 -25.40
C THR A 1034 -28.33 -11.15 -26.52
N ASP A 1035 -27.83 -10.55 -27.60
CA ASP A 1035 -28.65 -10.13 -28.73
C ASP A 1035 -29.22 -11.33 -29.51
N SER A 1036 -28.43 -12.40 -29.66
CA SER A 1036 -28.86 -13.65 -30.30
C SER A 1036 -29.98 -14.33 -29.49
N LEU A 1037 -29.81 -14.46 -28.17
CA LEU A 1037 -30.82 -15.04 -27.29
C LEU A 1037 -32.08 -14.19 -27.22
N PHE A 1038 -31.94 -12.86 -27.10
CA PHE A 1038 -33.08 -11.94 -27.09
C PHE A 1038 -33.89 -12.05 -28.39
N THR A 1039 -33.21 -12.05 -29.54
CA THR A 1039 -33.87 -12.19 -30.85
C THR A 1039 -34.56 -13.55 -30.96
N SER A 1040 -33.90 -14.62 -30.54
CA SER A 1040 -34.47 -15.99 -30.60
C SER A 1040 -35.72 -16.12 -29.72
N LEU A 1041 -35.70 -15.55 -28.50
CA LEU A 1041 -36.83 -15.60 -27.56
C LEU A 1041 -38.03 -14.72 -27.97
N THR A 1042 -37.79 -13.69 -28.79
CA THR A 1042 -38.83 -12.74 -29.26
C THR A 1042 -39.39 -13.12 -30.65
N SER A 1043 -38.60 -13.80 -31.50
CA SER A 1043 -38.96 -14.11 -32.89
C SER A 1043 -39.81 -15.37 -33.07
N GLY A 1044 -39.95 -16.22 -32.05
CA GLY A 1044 -40.75 -17.44 -32.12
C GLY A 1044 -40.04 -18.66 -32.73
N ASP A 1045 -38.84 -18.51 -33.30
CA ASP A 1045 -38.09 -19.59 -33.97
C ASP A 1045 -37.70 -20.75 -33.04
N SER A 1046 -37.67 -20.52 -31.72
CA SER A 1046 -37.40 -21.52 -30.68
C SER A 1046 -38.67 -22.07 -29.99
N GLY A 1047 -39.88 -21.74 -30.50
CA GLY A 1047 -41.15 -22.19 -29.93
C GLY A 1047 -41.69 -21.35 -28.75
N LEU A 1048 -41.01 -20.24 -28.43
CA LEU A 1048 -41.38 -19.28 -27.38
C LEU A 1048 -41.62 -17.90 -28.01
N ASN A 1049 -42.75 -17.26 -27.67
CA ASN A 1049 -43.07 -15.88 -28.07
C ASN A 1049 -43.23 -15.02 -26.80
N ILE A 1050 -42.11 -14.72 -26.15
CA ILE A 1050 -42.09 -14.02 -24.86
C ILE A 1050 -42.15 -12.50 -25.10
N SER A 1051 -42.92 -11.79 -24.28
CA SER A 1051 -43.01 -10.34 -24.36
C SER A 1051 -41.65 -9.70 -24.04
N PRO A 1052 -41.18 -8.70 -24.81
CA PRO A 1052 -39.95 -7.96 -24.51
C PRO A 1052 -39.90 -7.35 -23.10
N ALA A 1053 -41.06 -7.08 -22.49
CA ALA A 1053 -41.16 -6.56 -21.12
C ALA A 1053 -40.72 -7.58 -20.05
N GLN A 1054 -40.71 -8.88 -20.39
CA GLN A 1054 -40.34 -9.99 -19.50
C GLN A 1054 -38.87 -10.43 -19.69
N ILE A 1055 -38.13 -9.79 -20.59
CA ILE A 1055 -36.73 -10.11 -20.85
C ILE A 1055 -35.86 -8.92 -20.46
N MET A 1056 -35.13 -9.06 -19.38
CA MET A 1056 -34.11 -8.11 -18.94
C MET A 1056 -32.77 -8.54 -19.53
N THR A 1057 -32.08 -7.61 -20.19
CA THR A 1057 -30.76 -7.88 -20.79
C THR A 1057 -29.71 -6.90 -20.30
N GLU A 1058 -28.53 -7.41 -19.96
CA GLU A 1058 -27.34 -6.59 -19.73
C GLU A 1058 -26.15 -7.13 -20.53
N ARG A 1059 -25.36 -6.22 -21.10
CA ARG A 1059 -24.25 -6.55 -21.99
C ARG A 1059 -22.92 -6.34 -21.26
N TRP A 1060 -22.09 -7.38 -21.24
CA TRP A 1060 -20.76 -7.39 -20.63
C TRP A 1060 -19.71 -7.72 -21.68
N TRP A 1061 -18.56 -7.07 -21.62
CA TRP A 1061 -17.44 -7.28 -22.56
C TRP A 1061 -16.33 -8.15 -21.97
#